data_AF-A0A9D1DNS3-F1
#
_entry.id   AF-A0A9D1DNS3-F1
#
_cell.length_a   1.000
_cell.length_b   1.000
_cell.length_c   1.000
_cell.angle_alpha   90.00
_cell.angle_beta   90.00
_cell.angle_gamma   90.00
#
_symmetry.space_group_name_H-M   'P 1'
#
loop_
_entity.id
_entity.type
_entity.pdbx_description
1 polymer ?
#
loop_
_entity_poly.entity_id
_entity_poly.type
_entity_poly.pdbx_seq_one_letter_code
_entity_poly.pdbx_strand_id
1 'polypeptide(L)'
;MKVKKFILKTVLVLVLSAALGFSAFLAVNAVFDESEAVHITASEIEDSTLAVGTHLIHLSALNDTIYEVAQQSAEESGQNSTYYKSELAGGAWFDISSASSLEDITTGGTPVEDSVIEELFFTHHTRSDGVTYDLRTGQAVDPRDIYDPYDLESLDELYPLKLQYDLIRESQSESASGQQKIARIAEFFQTETQNDATTQIEAQMDALQAYYDVLNENNGGETEKAKVQEVLDALDASRRAEVFTILETALDEYLQELSTMADTVSANEDGSESTEPAAAVDTSLQSAVSDSLNNVRTSLIEYQGKMLAEGSTTASRTEYQLCTQLISDAQANNHAACDVDVAQLISLDNIINDVIADQESENSLLDDSLIPTATQIYTAALSAGINAEYTAAQAQNSASAVLDGIARNNESLVNSYRNELENFITARTNRMGSEDAMAYIDERLALTETWIPTVPNDAFSTGANSSISSHVDFLTQLRRQKELSAGGNAADALIAEKSALQEEMMSCLDNNDLAGAQAIEEQIAALDEELESVLGTLDESVIEGTLGYQVAQAQSSAMDAIENGDTDTVLNSVSALDSLMQIDPAAAFPAAQDLHSALAQERDVNGNNAFEEALTALENSILENADAYNSAVSAQQTADQLSGIAEEFLQENGASAGIASGTGSGSGTGSGSGTGSGSGTGSGSGTGSGSGTGSGSGTGSGSGTGSGSGTGSGSGTGSGLGQSLASSGLTDGLSDNEAAVVYLMALQSFYDQTGNQDALSLISSTALRQSGLGNALVYNRINDGGPEFVPVTSVSYLTGMRYVWNRNLSTAVLASGAEYYGFSQYSDQVQRSRESGTEEYMEQAAKAQGNIIHIHEAYTEEKFGVGAVYLSGTQYAVAYNEELSGLAQELLALFLNTVQ
;
A
#
# COMPACT_ATOMS: atom_id res chain seq x y z
N MET A 1 -33.63 1.56 1.03
CA MET A 1 -33.29 1.16 -0.36
C MET A 1 -31.89 1.65 -0.78
N LYS A 2 -31.46 2.89 -0.46
CA LYS A 2 -30.07 3.33 -0.68
C LYS A 2 -29.06 2.67 0.28
N VAL A 3 -29.38 2.61 1.58
CA VAL A 3 -28.56 1.92 2.61
C VAL A 3 -28.41 0.43 2.30
N LYS A 4 -29.51 -0.27 1.98
CA LYS A 4 -29.47 -1.68 1.57
C LYS A 4 -28.62 -1.95 0.30
N LYS A 5 -28.59 -1.01 -0.66
CA LYS A 5 -27.71 -1.09 -1.84
C LYS A 5 -26.23 -0.83 -1.53
N PHE A 6 -25.93 -0.13 -0.44
CA PHE A 6 -24.57 0.12 0.03
C PHE A 6 -24.04 -1.13 0.73
N ILE A 7 -24.80 -1.66 1.70
CA ILE A 7 -24.46 -2.90 2.42
C ILE A 7 -24.27 -4.08 1.44
N LEU A 8 -25.12 -4.20 0.42
CA LEU A 8 -25.01 -5.27 -0.59
C LEU A 8 -23.83 -5.08 -1.56
N LYS A 9 -23.35 -3.84 -1.74
CA LYS A 9 -22.07 -3.58 -2.41
C LYS A 9 -20.89 -3.93 -1.50
N THR A 10 -21.00 -3.69 -0.20
CA THR A 10 -20.00 -4.07 0.80
C THR A 10 -19.86 -5.58 0.88
N VAL A 11 -20.94 -6.37 0.85
CA VAL A 11 -20.89 -7.85 0.77
C VAL A 11 -20.16 -8.33 -0.47
N LEU A 12 -20.46 -7.75 -1.63
CA LEU A 12 -19.78 -8.13 -2.87
C LEU A 12 -18.29 -7.77 -2.80
N VAL A 13 -17.94 -6.63 -2.19
CA VAL A 13 -16.54 -6.22 -1.95
C VAL A 13 -15.85 -7.12 -0.92
N LEU A 14 -16.51 -7.52 0.17
CA LEU A 14 -15.99 -8.41 1.22
C LEU A 14 -15.74 -9.83 0.68
N VAL A 15 -16.67 -10.38 -0.11
CA VAL A 15 -16.47 -11.65 -0.83
C VAL A 15 -15.33 -11.55 -1.86
N LEU A 16 -15.10 -10.37 -2.45
CA LEU A 16 -14.00 -10.10 -3.37
C LEU A 16 -12.64 -9.82 -2.68
N SER A 17 -12.63 -9.25 -1.47
CA SER A 17 -11.40 -8.98 -0.69
C SER A 17 -10.97 -10.19 0.15
N ALA A 18 -11.90 -11.09 0.51
CA ALA A 18 -11.65 -12.29 1.30
C ALA A 18 -10.75 -13.34 0.60
N ALA A 19 -10.67 -13.32 -0.74
CA ALA A 19 -9.75 -14.19 -1.47
C ALA A 19 -8.25 -13.86 -1.22
N LEU A 20 -7.94 -12.79 -0.47
CA LEU A 20 -6.58 -12.28 -0.24
C LEU A 20 -6.12 -12.37 1.23
N GLY A 21 -6.97 -12.81 2.16
CA GLY A 21 -6.74 -12.58 3.60
C GLY A 21 -6.11 -13.72 4.42
N PHE A 22 -6.22 -14.98 3.99
CA PHE A 22 -5.72 -16.10 4.78
C PHE A 22 -5.12 -17.16 3.86
N SER A 23 -3.81 -17.35 3.94
CA SER A 23 -3.16 -18.50 3.31
C SER A 23 -1.87 -18.86 4.02
N ALA A 24 -1.99 -19.67 5.07
CA ALA A 24 -1.03 -20.73 5.40
C ALA A 24 -1.56 -21.65 6.52
N PHE A 25 -2.46 -22.57 6.19
CA PHE A 25 -2.44 -23.88 6.84
C PHE A 25 -2.36 -24.97 5.78
N LEU A 26 -1.39 -25.88 5.96
CA LEU A 26 -1.27 -27.08 5.15
C LEU A 26 -2.60 -27.82 5.17
N ALA A 27 -3.19 -28.03 4.00
CA ALA A 27 -4.37 -28.87 3.82
C ALA A 27 -4.13 -30.27 4.38
N VAL A 28 -4.53 -30.48 5.63
CA VAL A 28 -4.88 -31.76 6.21
C VAL A 28 -6.18 -31.51 6.95
N ASN A 29 -7.30 -31.88 6.31
CA ASN A 29 -8.66 -31.78 6.85
C ASN A 29 -8.68 -32.05 8.36
N ALA A 30 -8.88 -31.00 9.17
CA ALA A 30 -9.37 -31.17 10.52
C ALA A 30 -10.68 -31.97 10.39
N VAL A 31 -10.80 -33.05 11.15
CA VAL A 31 -11.98 -33.91 11.13
C VAL A 31 -13.09 -33.12 11.81
N PHE A 32 -13.84 -32.33 11.04
CA PHE A 32 -15.03 -31.63 11.51
C PHE A 32 -15.95 -32.63 12.23
N ASP A 33 -16.23 -32.38 13.50
CA ASP A 33 -17.12 -33.22 14.29
C ASP A 33 -18.57 -32.82 14.03
N GLU A 34 -19.22 -33.55 13.12
CA GLU A 34 -20.64 -33.36 12.79
C GLU A 34 -21.56 -33.43 14.02
N SER A 35 -21.12 -34.01 15.15
CA SER A 35 -21.92 -34.09 16.38
C SER A 35 -22.00 -32.76 17.15
N GLU A 36 -21.10 -31.82 16.87
CA GLU A 36 -21.13 -30.46 17.44
C GLU A 36 -21.97 -29.48 16.60
N ALA A 37 -22.52 -29.92 15.46
CA ALA A 37 -23.33 -29.10 14.57
C ALA A 37 -24.79 -29.54 14.48
N VAL A 38 -25.63 -28.65 13.96
CA VAL A 38 -27.06 -28.88 13.73
C VAL A 38 -27.46 -28.57 12.29
N HIS A 39 -28.53 -29.21 11.83
CA HIS A 39 -29.22 -28.81 10.60
C HIS A 39 -30.38 -27.87 10.95
N ILE A 40 -30.57 -26.83 10.15
CA ILE A 40 -31.62 -25.82 10.35
C ILE A 40 -32.57 -25.82 9.16
N THR A 41 -33.87 -25.67 9.44
CA THR A 41 -34.88 -25.49 8.39
C THR A 41 -34.63 -24.17 7.66
N ALA A 42 -34.44 -24.17 6.34
CA ALA A 42 -34.05 -22.98 5.58
C ALA A 42 -35.03 -21.80 5.74
N SER A 43 -36.33 -22.10 5.94
CA SER A 43 -37.38 -21.11 6.16
C SER A 43 -37.35 -20.45 7.55
N GLU A 44 -36.68 -21.04 8.54
CA GLU A 44 -36.54 -20.50 9.90
C GLU A 44 -35.41 -19.45 10.01
N ILE A 45 -34.51 -19.42 9.03
CA ILE A 45 -33.41 -18.45 8.95
C ILE A 45 -33.95 -17.08 8.52
N GLU A 46 -33.45 -15.99 9.09
CA GLU A 46 -33.86 -14.63 8.74
C GLU A 46 -33.43 -14.26 7.31
N ASP A 47 -34.19 -13.40 6.63
CA ASP A 47 -33.75 -12.83 5.35
C ASP A 47 -32.52 -11.93 5.57
N SER A 48 -31.74 -11.67 4.51
CA SER A 48 -30.47 -10.95 4.59
C SER A 48 -29.39 -11.66 5.41
N THR A 49 -29.44 -13.00 5.45
CA THR A 49 -28.44 -13.84 6.13
C THR A 49 -27.47 -14.49 5.15
N LEU A 50 -26.20 -14.45 5.50
CA LEU A 50 -25.09 -15.14 4.84
C LEU A 50 -24.86 -16.50 5.53
N ALA A 51 -24.58 -17.54 4.76
CA ALA A 51 -24.09 -18.82 5.25
C ALA A 51 -22.65 -19.00 4.75
N VAL A 52 -21.68 -19.01 5.67
CA VAL A 52 -20.25 -19.20 5.39
C VAL A 52 -19.73 -20.27 6.33
N GLY A 53 -19.15 -21.34 5.79
CA GLY A 53 -18.71 -22.46 6.60
C GLY A 53 -19.85 -23.00 7.45
N THR A 54 -19.65 -23.10 8.76
CA THR A 54 -20.68 -23.56 9.72
C THR A 54 -21.43 -22.40 10.40
N HIS A 55 -21.30 -21.18 9.89
CA HIS A 55 -21.88 -19.98 10.49
C HIS A 55 -22.99 -19.37 9.63
N LEU A 56 -24.06 -18.93 10.30
CA LEU A 56 -25.09 -18.06 9.74
C LEU A 56 -24.87 -16.63 10.26
N ILE A 57 -24.77 -15.64 9.37
CA ILE A 57 -24.47 -14.26 9.74
C ILE A 57 -25.49 -13.33 9.11
N HIS A 58 -26.33 -12.70 9.92
CA HIS A 58 -27.21 -11.64 9.44
C HIS A 58 -26.38 -10.41 9.05
N LEU A 59 -26.69 -9.84 7.89
CA LEU A 59 -25.84 -8.83 7.27
C LEU A 59 -25.72 -7.52 8.06
N SER A 60 -26.69 -7.19 8.92
CA SER A 60 -26.57 -6.03 9.82
C SER A 60 -25.61 -6.24 10.99
N ALA A 61 -25.21 -7.48 11.24
CA ALA A 61 -24.30 -7.85 12.33
C ALA A 61 -22.94 -8.33 11.79
N LEU A 62 -22.74 -8.30 10.47
CA LEU A 62 -21.49 -8.70 9.84
C LEU A 62 -20.38 -7.70 10.21
N ASN A 63 -19.31 -8.22 10.80
CA ASN A 63 -18.05 -7.53 11.04
C ASN A 63 -16.88 -8.48 10.70
N ASP A 64 -15.66 -7.95 10.75
CA ASP A 64 -14.46 -8.69 10.34
C ASP A 64 -14.23 -9.91 11.25
N THR A 65 -14.35 -9.78 12.57
CA THR A 65 -14.21 -10.88 13.54
C THR A 65 -15.12 -12.06 13.23
N ILE A 66 -16.42 -11.81 13.04
CA ILE A 66 -17.43 -12.84 12.79
C ILE A 66 -17.18 -13.51 11.44
N TYR A 67 -16.74 -12.73 10.45
CA TYR A 67 -16.45 -13.23 9.12
C TYR A 67 -15.15 -14.06 9.08
N GLU A 68 -14.11 -13.67 9.83
CA GLU A 68 -12.88 -14.45 10.00
C GLU A 68 -13.16 -15.82 10.63
N VAL A 69 -13.88 -15.86 11.76
CA VAL A 69 -14.28 -17.11 12.43
C VAL A 69 -15.12 -17.99 11.50
N ALA A 70 -16.03 -17.38 10.74
CA ALA A 70 -16.85 -18.13 9.79
C ALA A 70 -16.05 -18.73 8.64
N GLN A 71 -15.04 -18.00 8.13
CA GLN A 71 -14.12 -18.52 7.12
C GLN A 71 -13.26 -19.67 7.65
N GLN A 72 -12.69 -19.54 8.84
CA GLN A 72 -11.95 -20.63 9.48
C GLN A 72 -12.82 -21.88 9.61
N SER A 73 -14.08 -21.71 10.03
CA SER A 73 -15.04 -22.82 10.10
C SER A 73 -15.37 -23.44 8.72
N ALA A 74 -15.24 -22.68 7.63
CA ALA A 74 -15.44 -23.18 6.27
C ALA A 74 -14.29 -24.10 5.85
N GLU A 75 -13.05 -23.70 6.17
CA GLU A 75 -11.86 -24.51 5.93
C GLU A 75 -11.90 -25.83 6.71
N GLU A 76 -12.28 -25.78 7.99
CA GLU A 76 -12.39 -26.98 8.86
C GLU A 76 -13.50 -27.94 8.42
N SER A 77 -14.69 -27.42 8.12
CA SER A 77 -15.85 -28.24 7.72
C SER A 77 -15.81 -28.69 6.27
N GLY A 78 -14.98 -28.06 5.43
CA GLY A 78 -15.01 -28.20 3.98
C GLY A 78 -16.25 -27.57 3.32
N GLN A 79 -17.06 -26.81 4.06
CA GLN A 79 -18.23 -26.08 3.54
C GLN A 79 -17.81 -24.76 2.87
N ASN A 80 -17.09 -24.88 1.76
CA ASN A 80 -16.44 -23.76 1.07
C ASN A 80 -17.39 -22.90 0.22
N SER A 81 -18.66 -23.30 0.09
CA SER A 81 -19.65 -22.54 -0.68
C SER A 81 -20.35 -21.52 0.22
N THR A 82 -20.42 -20.28 -0.26
CA THR A 82 -21.10 -19.20 0.45
C THR A 82 -22.50 -19.00 -0.11
N TYR A 83 -23.50 -19.05 0.76
CA TYR A 83 -24.90 -18.83 0.37
C TYR A 83 -25.47 -17.56 0.98
N TYR A 84 -26.42 -16.94 0.28
CA TYR A 84 -27.08 -15.74 0.75
C TYR A 84 -28.60 -15.83 0.60
N LYS A 85 -29.32 -15.53 1.68
CA LYS A 85 -30.78 -15.45 1.69
C LYS A 85 -31.22 -14.04 1.33
N SER A 86 -31.59 -13.85 0.07
CA SER A 86 -31.84 -12.51 -0.47
C SER A 86 -33.21 -11.96 -0.12
N GLU A 87 -33.23 -10.79 0.54
CA GLU A 87 -34.49 -10.06 0.75
C GLU A 87 -35.05 -9.47 -0.55
N LEU A 88 -34.21 -9.32 -1.59
CA LEU A 88 -34.61 -8.80 -2.90
C LEU A 88 -35.35 -9.84 -3.75
N ALA A 89 -35.23 -11.12 -3.40
CA ALA A 89 -35.86 -12.24 -4.07
C ALA A 89 -36.93 -12.94 -3.20
N GLY A 90 -37.43 -12.25 -2.16
CA GLY A 90 -38.48 -12.79 -1.30
C GLY A 90 -38.03 -13.94 -0.40
N GLY A 91 -36.77 -13.92 0.05
CA GLY A 91 -36.20 -14.91 0.96
C GLY A 91 -35.65 -16.16 0.27
N ALA A 92 -35.41 -16.10 -1.05
CA ALA A 92 -34.77 -17.18 -1.78
C ALA A 92 -33.26 -17.21 -1.51
N TRP A 93 -32.69 -18.41 -1.46
CA TRP A 93 -31.26 -18.64 -1.31
C TRP A 93 -30.53 -18.56 -2.65
N PHE A 94 -29.32 -18.03 -2.63
CA PHE A 94 -28.42 -17.97 -3.79
C PHE A 94 -27.04 -18.45 -3.38
N ASP A 95 -26.39 -19.23 -4.23
CA ASP A 95 -24.95 -19.48 -4.13
C ASP A 95 -24.23 -18.24 -4.64
N ILE A 96 -23.47 -17.59 -3.78
CA ILE A 96 -22.75 -16.36 -4.09
C ILE A 96 -21.23 -16.57 -4.15
N SER A 97 -20.77 -17.81 -4.08
CA SER A 97 -19.34 -18.16 -4.14
C SER A 97 -18.65 -17.64 -5.41
N SER A 98 -19.43 -17.37 -6.46
CA SER A 98 -18.97 -16.80 -7.73
C SER A 98 -19.79 -15.61 -8.20
N ALA A 99 -20.62 -15.01 -7.33
CA ALA A 99 -21.48 -13.90 -7.71
C ALA A 99 -20.63 -12.68 -8.15
N SER A 100 -20.99 -12.11 -9.29
CA SER A 100 -20.25 -10.99 -9.91
C SER A 100 -21.08 -9.72 -10.00
N SER A 101 -22.39 -9.84 -9.77
CA SER A 101 -23.32 -8.71 -9.89
C SER A 101 -24.50 -8.84 -8.95
N LEU A 102 -25.20 -7.72 -8.75
CA LEU A 102 -26.45 -7.67 -7.99
C LEU A 102 -27.57 -8.51 -8.62
N GLU A 103 -27.50 -8.78 -9.93
CA GLU A 103 -28.53 -9.56 -10.64
C GLU A 103 -28.54 -11.02 -10.15
N ASP A 104 -27.36 -11.55 -9.81
CA ASP A 104 -27.13 -12.94 -9.40
C ASP A 104 -27.90 -13.32 -8.12
N ILE A 105 -28.29 -12.33 -7.32
CA ILE A 105 -29.00 -12.49 -6.04
C ILE A 105 -30.42 -11.89 -6.05
N THR A 106 -30.96 -11.62 -7.24
CA THR A 106 -32.35 -11.13 -7.40
C THR A 106 -33.23 -12.22 -8.01
N THR A 107 -34.49 -11.91 -8.29
CA THR A 107 -35.37 -12.79 -9.06
C THR A 107 -34.85 -13.12 -10.48
N GLY A 108 -33.81 -12.43 -10.96
CA GLY A 108 -33.11 -12.73 -12.21
C GLY A 108 -31.97 -13.76 -12.09
N GLY A 109 -31.49 -14.03 -10.86
CA GLY A 109 -30.45 -15.03 -10.57
C GLY A 109 -31.00 -16.46 -10.52
N THR A 110 -30.13 -17.43 -10.25
CA THR A 110 -30.53 -18.85 -10.09
C THR A 110 -30.63 -19.18 -8.61
N PRO A 111 -31.85 -19.32 -8.05
CA PRO A 111 -32.00 -19.66 -6.64
C PRO A 111 -31.57 -21.09 -6.37
N VAL A 112 -31.05 -21.31 -5.17
CA VAL A 112 -30.72 -22.60 -4.59
C VAL A 112 -31.95 -23.14 -3.86
N GLU A 113 -32.20 -24.44 -3.99
CA GLU A 113 -33.31 -25.10 -3.30
C GLU A 113 -33.05 -25.15 -1.79
N ASP A 114 -34.10 -24.95 -0.97
CA ASP A 114 -34.02 -24.99 0.50
C ASP A 114 -33.34 -26.27 1.02
N SER A 115 -33.52 -27.40 0.34
CA SER A 115 -32.91 -28.67 0.72
C SER A 115 -31.39 -28.65 0.72
N VAL A 116 -30.76 -27.81 -0.11
CA VAL A 116 -29.29 -27.67 -0.13
C VAL A 116 -28.82 -27.03 1.18
N ILE A 117 -29.53 -26.00 1.65
CA ILE A 117 -29.20 -25.31 2.90
C ILE A 117 -29.50 -26.21 4.10
N GLU A 118 -30.58 -26.98 4.05
CA GLU A 118 -30.98 -27.93 5.10
C GLU A 118 -30.00 -29.11 5.25
N GLU A 119 -29.20 -29.41 4.22
CA GLU A 119 -28.15 -30.44 4.25
C GLU A 119 -26.83 -29.94 4.86
N LEU A 120 -26.63 -28.63 5.01
CA LEU A 120 -25.42 -28.05 5.61
C LEU A 120 -25.42 -28.19 7.13
N PHE A 121 -24.22 -28.24 7.70
CA PHE A 121 -23.97 -28.23 9.12
C PHE A 121 -23.74 -26.81 9.63
N PHE A 122 -24.45 -26.41 10.69
CA PHE A 122 -24.30 -25.11 11.32
C PHE A 122 -23.99 -25.26 12.82
N THR A 123 -23.01 -24.50 13.31
CA THR A 123 -22.62 -24.43 14.72
C THR A 123 -23.10 -23.12 15.36
N HIS A 124 -23.07 -22.02 14.61
CA HIS A 124 -23.40 -20.69 15.13
C HIS A 124 -24.34 -19.89 14.23
N HIS A 125 -25.08 -18.96 14.84
CA HIS A 125 -25.89 -17.97 14.13
C HIS A 125 -25.78 -16.61 14.81
N THR A 126 -25.18 -15.65 14.11
CA THR A 126 -25.23 -14.22 14.43
C THR A 126 -26.49 -13.62 13.83
N ARG A 127 -27.43 -13.19 14.67
CA ARG A 127 -28.76 -12.73 14.23
C ARG A 127 -28.78 -11.22 13.97
N SER A 128 -29.92 -10.73 13.49
CA SER A 128 -30.16 -9.30 13.27
C SER A 128 -30.09 -8.44 14.54
N ASP A 129 -30.11 -9.04 15.73
CA ASP A 129 -29.89 -8.38 17.02
C ASP A 129 -28.41 -8.13 17.35
N GLY A 130 -27.48 -8.61 16.51
CA GLY A 130 -26.04 -8.45 16.71
C GLY A 130 -25.41 -9.51 17.61
N VAL A 131 -26.17 -10.48 18.11
CA VAL A 131 -25.68 -11.51 19.04
C VAL A 131 -25.39 -12.81 18.31
N THR A 132 -24.23 -13.40 18.58
CA THR A 132 -23.85 -14.73 18.10
C THR A 132 -24.33 -15.79 19.08
N TYR A 133 -25.05 -16.79 18.55
CA TYR A 133 -25.59 -17.90 19.31
C TYR A 133 -24.97 -19.22 18.88
N ASP A 134 -24.56 -20.03 19.85
CA ASP A 134 -24.34 -21.46 19.65
C ASP A 134 -25.70 -22.11 19.37
N LEU A 135 -25.82 -22.78 18.22
CA LEU A 135 -27.07 -23.36 17.74
C LEU A 135 -27.45 -24.67 18.44
N ARG A 136 -26.50 -25.36 19.07
CA ARG A 136 -26.72 -26.57 19.86
C ARG A 136 -27.25 -26.24 21.24
N THR A 137 -26.67 -25.23 21.89
CA THR A 137 -27.04 -24.84 23.27
C THR A 137 -28.06 -23.71 23.33
N GLY A 138 -28.19 -22.94 22.25
CA GLY A 138 -29.01 -21.72 22.18
C GLY A 138 -28.49 -20.58 23.07
N GLN A 139 -27.26 -20.68 23.59
CA GLN A 139 -26.65 -19.65 24.42
C GLN A 139 -25.92 -18.63 23.56
N ALA A 140 -25.87 -17.38 24.03
CA ALA A 140 -25.03 -16.36 23.43
C ALA A 140 -23.55 -16.67 23.70
N VAL A 141 -22.70 -16.45 22.70
CA VAL A 141 -21.26 -16.65 22.76
C VAL A 141 -20.55 -15.43 22.16
N ASP A 142 -19.38 -15.08 22.68
CA ASP A 142 -18.51 -14.09 22.05
C ASP A 142 -17.81 -14.75 20.85
N PRO A 143 -17.92 -14.19 19.63
CA PRO A 143 -17.20 -14.70 18.46
C PRO A 143 -15.69 -14.89 18.69
N ARG A 144 -15.06 -14.06 19.52
CA ARG A 144 -13.61 -14.09 19.80
C ARG A 144 -13.19 -15.30 20.63
N ASP A 145 -14.13 -15.90 21.34
CA ASP A 145 -13.91 -17.07 22.21
C ASP A 145 -14.41 -18.38 21.57
N ILE A 146 -14.92 -18.34 20.32
CA ILE A 146 -15.22 -19.56 19.56
C ILE A 146 -13.95 -20.39 19.37
N TYR A 147 -12.82 -19.72 19.15
CA TYR A 147 -11.48 -20.30 19.17
C TYR A 147 -10.72 -19.80 20.39
N ASP A 148 -10.95 -20.45 21.55
CA ASP A 148 -10.35 -20.08 22.84
C ASP A 148 -8.81 -20.18 22.79
N PRO A 149 -8.06 -19.06 22.98
CA PRO A 149 -6.60 -19.09 22.95
C PRO A 149 -5.98 -19.91 24.10
N TYR A 150 -6.74 -20.27 25.13
CA TYR A 150 -6.25 -21.05 26.27
C TYR A 150 -6.48 -22.57 26.13
N ASP A 151 -7.32 -23.01 25.18
CA ASP A 151 -7.49 -24.44 24.89
C ASP A 151 -6.39 -24.91 23.94
N LEU A 152 -5.22 -25.21 24.52
CA LEU A 152 -4.03 -25.58 23.76
C LEU A 152 -4.20 -26.85 22.92
N GLU A 153 -5.09 -27.77 23.28
CA GLU A 153 -5.32 -28.98 22.49
C GLU A 153 -6.13 -28.73 21.22
N SER A 154 -6.90 -27.64 21.18
CA SER A 154 -7.68 -27.20 20.00
C SER A 154 -7.01 -26.10 19.18
N LEU A 155 -5.88 -25.55 19.63
CA LEU A 155 -5.14 -24.55 18.86
C LEU A 155 -4.57 -25.14 17.58
N ASP A 156 -4.91 -24.52 16.45
CA ASP A 156 -4.44 -24.92 15.12
C ASP A 156 -2.91 -24.86 15.02
N GLU A 157 -2.28 -23.86 15.64
CA GLU A 157 -0.83 -23.71 15.66
C GLU A 157 -0.13 -24.93 16.28
N LEU A 158 -0.79 -25.62 17.21
CA LEU A 158 -0.27 -26.79 17.92
C LEU A 158 -0.68 -28.12 17.30
N TYR A 159 -1.44 -28.11 16.19
CA TYR A 159 -1.91 -29.32 15.53
C TYR A 159 -0.78 -30.31 15.17
N PRO A 160 0.39 -29.91 14.63
CA PRO A 160 1.46 -30.87 14.33
C PRO A 160 1.91 -31.63 15.58
N LEU A 161 2.05 -30.94 16.72
CA LEU A 161 2.40 -31.56 18.00
C LEU A 161 1.27 -32.45 18.54
N LYS A 162 0.00 -32.01 18.41
CA LYS A 162 -1.16 -32.80 18.83
C LYS A 162 -1.31 -34.08 18.03
N LEU A 163 -1.13 -34.03 16.70
CA LEU A 163 -1.14 -35.20 15.85
C LEU A 163 -0.05 -36.19 16.25
N GLN A 164 1.17 -35.71 16.48
CA GLN A 164 2.27 -36.56 16.92
C GLN A 164 2.01 -37.16 18.32
N TYR A 165 1.39 -36.41 19.23
CA TYR A 165 0.96 -36.90 20.54
C TYR A 165 0.01 -38.09 20.42
N ASP A 166 -1.02 -37.97 19.58
CA ASP A 166 -2.01 -39.03 19.38
C ASP A 166 -1.38 -40.27 18.73
N LEU A 167 -0.51 -40.09 17.73
CA LEU A 167 0.24 -41.18 17.10
C LEU A 167 1.12 -41.95 18.09
N ILE A 168 1.81 -41.26 19.00
CA ILE A 168 2.64 -41.89 20.03
C ILE A 168 1.76 -42.65 21.05
N ARG A 169 0.59 -42.11 21.41
CA ARG A 169 -0.37 -42.80 22.30
C ARG A 169 -0.88 -44.10 21.70
N GLU A 170 -1.18 -44.11 20.40
CA GLU A 170 -1.66 -45.30 19.71
C GLU A 170 -0.55 -46.35 19.51
N SER A 171 0.65 -45.92 19.14
CA SER A 171 1.71 -46.83 18.68
C SER A 171 2.76 -47.19 19.74
N GLN A 172 2.96 -46.38 20.78
CA GLN A 172 4.09 -46.49 21.71
C GLN A 172 3.70 -46.47 23.21
N SER A 173 2.41 -46.46 23.55
CA SER A 173 1.92 -46.35 24.94
C SER A 173 2.35 -47.46 25.88
N GLU A 174 2.71 -48.64 25.37
CA GLU A 174 3.22 -49.76 26.19
C GLU A 174 4.72 -49.65 26.50
N SER A 175 5.46 -48.78 25.79
CA SER A 175 6.89 -48.61 25.97
C SER A 175 7.23 -47.53 27.00
N ALA A 176 8.30 -47.72 27.79
CA ALA A 176 8.73 -46.72 28.78
C ALA A 176 9.11 -45.37 28.14
N SER A 177 9.74 -45.42 26.96
CA SER A 177 10.09 -44.21 26.19
C SER A 177 8.85 -43.51 25.64
N GLY A 178 7.88 -44.25 25.09
CA GLY A 178 6.60 -43.68 24.65
C GLY A 178 5.83 -43.04 25.78
N GLN A 179 5.77 -43.68 26.96
CA GLN A 179 5.13 -43.10 28.16
C GLN A 179 5.80 -41.80 28.62
N GLN A 180 7.13 -41.70 28.53
CA GLN A 180 7.85 -40.46 28.86
C GLN A 180 7.51 -39.33 27.87
N LYS A 181 7.47 -39.61 26.57
CA LYS A 181 7.08 -38.63 25.55
C LYS A 181 5.63 -38.18 25.73
N ILE A 182 4.71 -39.12 25.92
CA ILE A 182 3.30 -38.83 26.20
C ILE A 182 3.17 -37.93 27.43
N ALA A 183 3.89 -38.24 28.52
CA ALA A 183 3.84 -37.42 29.72
C ALA A 183 4.37 -35.99 29.49
N ARG A 184 5.48 -35.83 28.74
CA ARG A 184 6.05 -34.51 28.47
C ARG A 184 5.19 -33.68 27.52
N ILE A 185 4.64 -34.27 26.47
CA ILE A 185 3.73 -33.55 25.56
C ILE A 185 2.42 -33.18 26.29
N ALA A 186 1.91 -34.07 27.16
CA ALA A 186 0.75 -33.76 27.98
C ALA A 186 1.03 -32.63 28.99
N GLU A 187 2.25 -32.52 29.50
CA GLU A 187 2.69 -31.40 30.33
C GLU A 187 2.77 -30.10 29.52
N PHE A 188 3.25 -30.15 28.26
CA PHE A 188 3.23 -28.99 27.37
C PHE A 188 1.80 -28.47 27.13
N PHE A 189 0.83 -29.34 26.84
CA PHE A 189 -0.58 -28.95 26.69
C PHE A 189 -1.24 -28.48 28.01
N GLN A 190 -0.55 -28.58 29.15
CA GLN A 190 -0.97 -28.01 30.43
C GLN A 190 -0.20 -26.71 30.78
N THR A 191 0.51 -26.12 29.81
CA THR A 191 1.23 -24.85 30.02
C THR A 191 0.23 -23.76 30.41
N GLU A 192 0.50 -23.08 31.52
CA GLU A 192 -0.33 -21.98 32.01
C GLU A 192 -0.07 -20.74 31.15
N THR A 193 -0.98 -20.50 30.20
CA THR A 193 -0.96 -19.34 29.29
C THR A 193 -1.79 -18.16 29.79
N GLN A 194 -2.67 -18.39 30.77
CA GLN A 194 -3.35 -17.32 31.52
C GLN A 194 -2.41 -16.73 32.57
N ASN A 195 -2.33 -15.41 32.62
CA ASN A 195 -1.48 -14.66 33.55
C ASN A 195 -2.13 -13.31 33.92
N ASP A 196 -1.44 -12.50 34.71
CA ASP A 196 -1.95 -11.20 35.15
C ASP A 196 -2.22 -10.24 33.97
N ALA A 197 -1.45 -10.33 32.87
CA ALA A 197 -1.59 -9.47 31.70
C ALA A 197 -2.82 -9.82 30.88
N THR A 198 -3.00 -11.10 30.54
CA THR A 198 -4.19 -11.61 29.87
C THR A 198 -5.47 -11.36 30.67
N THR A 199 -5.42 -11.58 32.00
CA THR A 199 -6.54 -11.26 32.90
C THR A 199 -6.91 -9.77 32.87
N GLN A 200 -5.91 -8.88 32.80
CA GLN A 200 -6.14 -7.44 32.71
C GLN A 200 -6.79 -7.07 31.37
N ILE A 201 -6.31 -7.66 30.27
CA ILE A 201 -6.85 -7.43 28.92
C ILE A 201 -8.31 -7.92 28.85
N GLU A 202 -8.62 -9.09 29.39
CA GLU A 202 -10.00 -9.60 29.46
C GLU A 202 -10.92 -8.65 30.23
N ALA A 203 -10.46 -8.12 31.37
CA ALA A 203 -11.24 -7.13 32.11
C ALA A 203 -11.45 -5.81 31.34
N GLN A 204 -10.54 -5.45 30.41
CA GLN A 204 -10.71 -4.31 29.50
C GLN A 204 -11.71 -4.65 28.39
N MET A 205 -11.62 -5.84 27.81
CA MET A 205 -12.54 -6.35 26.80
C MET A 205 -13.97 -6.42 27.36
N ASP A 206 -14.17 -6.99 28.54
CA ASP A 206 -15.46 -7.06 29.23
C ASP A 206 -16.09 -5.67 29.42
N ALA A 207 -15.28 -4.69 29.82
CA ALA A 207 -15.74 -3.33 30.05
C ALA A 207 -16.18 -2.65 28.73
N LEU A 208 -15.40 -2.82 27.65
CA LEU A 208 -15.76 -2.30 26.34
C LEU A 208 -16.95 -3.03 25.72
N GLN A 209 -17.05 -4.34 25.91
CA GLN A 209 -18.20 -5.12 25.46
C GLN A 209 -19.48 -4.65 26.17
N ALA A 210 -19.42 -4.34 27.46
CA ALA A 210 -20.55 -3.75 28.18
C ALA A 210 -20.97 -2.37 27.61
N TYR A 211 -20.02 -1.54 27.18
CA TYR A 211 -20.32 -0.29 26.49
C TYR A 211 -20.92 -0.53 25.09
N TYR A 212 -20.36 -1.47 24.33
CA TYR A 212 -20.88 -1.89 23.02
C TYR A 212 -22.33 -2.39 23.12
N ASP A 213 -22.66 -3.17 24.15
CA ASP A 213 -24.01 -3.65 24.41
C ASP A 213 -24.97 -2.48 24.69
N VAL A 214 -24.54 -1.47 25.44
CA VAL A 214 -25.31 -0.25 25.67
C VAL A 214 -25.52 0.54 24.38
N LEU A 215 -24.52 0.60 23.49
CA LEU A 215 -24.70 1.19 22.15
C LEU A 215 -25.73 0.40 21.35
N ASN A 216 -25.71 -0.93 21.39
CA ASN A 216 -26.70 -1.77 20.72
C ASN A 216 -28.11 -1.55 21.25
N GLU A 217 -28.31 -1.57 22.56
CA GLU A 217 -29.62 -1.37 23.20
C GLU A 217 -30.23 0.00 22.86
N ASN A 218 -29.40 1.02 22.72
CA ASN A 218 -29.84 2.37 22.41
C ASN A 218 -29.95 2.67 20.90
N ASN A 219 -29.72 1.67 20.03
CA ASN A 219 -29.64 1.84 18.57
C ASN A 219 -28.59 2.89 18.17
N GLY A 220 -27.40 2.84 18.78
CA GLY A 220 -26.22 3.62 18.39
C GLY A 220 -25.89 3.44 16.90
N GLY A 221 -25.20 4.41 16.31
CA GLY A 221 -24.86 4.36 14.89
C GLY A 221 -23.86 3.25 14.56
N GLU A 222 -23.91 2.78 13.32
CA GLU A 222 -23.06 1.67 12.84
C GLU A 222 -21.57 2.04 12.87
N THR A 223 -21.22 3.30 12.64
CA THR A 223 -19.84 3.79 12.67
C THR A 223 -19.27 3.78 14.09
N GLU A 224 -20.07 4.20 15.07
CA GLU A 224 -19.69 4.17 16.49
C GLU A 224 -19.46 2.73 16.96
N LYS A 225 -20.35 1.81 16.60
CA LYS A 225 -20.19 0.38 16.91
C LYS A 225 -18.95 -0.22 16.26
N ALA A 226 -18.72 0.07 14.98
CA ALA A 226 -17.54 -0.39 14.26
C ALA A 226 -16.24 0.09 14.95
N LYS A 227 -16.20 1.37 15.37
CA LYS A 227 -15.02 1.90 16.06
C LYS A 227 -14.77 1.24 17.42
N VAL A 228 -15.81 0.92 18.19
CA VAL A 228 -15.65 0.16 19.44
C VAL A 228 -15.17 -1.26 19.17
N GLN A 229 -15.67 -1.89 18.11
CA GLN A 229 -15.25 -3.22 17.68
C GLN A 229 -13.77 -3.26 17.32
N GLU A 230 -13.25 -2.27 16.58
CA GLU A 230 -11.82 -2.17 16.25
C GLU A 230 -10.93 -2.16 17.52
N VAL A 231 -11.34 -1.45 18.56
CA VAL A 231 -10.59 -1.41 19.84
C VAL A 231 -10.69 -2.75 20.58
N LEU A 232 -11.84 -3.41 20.54
CA LEU A 232 -12.01 -4.77 21.10
C LEU A 232 -11.14 -5.79 20.38
N ASP A 233 -11.06 -5.74 19.06
CA ASP A 233 -10.26 -6.66 18.26
C ASP A 233 -8.76 -6.44 18.51
N ALA A 234 -8.32 -5.19 18.67
CA ALA A 234 -6.94 -4.87 19.02
C ALA A 234 -6.55 -5.33 20.45
N LEU A 235 -7.52 -5.35 21.39
CA LEU A 235 -7.32 -5.96 22.70
C LEU A 235 -7.25 -7.49 22.63
N ASP A 236 -8.12 -8.14 21.85
CA ASP A 236 -8.04 -9.58 21.65
C ASP A 236 -6.73 -10.00 20.99
N ALA A 237 -6.27 -9.24 19.99
CA ALA A 237 -4.95 -9.42 19.41
C ALA A 237 -3.84 -9.32 20.45
N SER A 238 -3.96 -8.39 21.41
CA SER A 238 -3.00 -8.27 22.52
C SER A 238 -3.06 -9.48 23.47
N ARG A 239 -4.26 -10.00 23.77
CA ARG A 239 -4.46 -11.23 24.56
C ARG A 239 -3.79 -12.43 23.88
N ARG A 240 -4.05 -12.62 22.58
CA ARG A 240 -3.49 -13.70 21.77
C ARG A 240 -1.98 -13.60 21.61
N ALA A 241 -1.44 -12.40 21.38
CA ALA A 241 0.01 -12.19 21.29
C ALA A 241 0.74 -12.55 22.60
N GLU A 242 0.15 -12.26 23.77
CA GLU A 242 0.70 -12.67 25.07
C GLU A 242 0.71 -14.20 25.21
N VAL A 243 -0.39 -14.86 24.87
CA VAL A 243 -0.49 -16.33 24.87
C VAL A 243 0.56 -16.96 23.94
N PHE A 244 0.68 -16.47 22.70
CA PHE A 244 1.64 -17.00 21.74
C PHE A 244 3.09 -16.71 22.12
N THR A 245 3.37 -15.63 22.84
CA THR A 245 4.71 -15.37 23.40
C THR A 245 5.10 -16.42 24.45
N ILE A 246 4.14 -16.83 25.30
CA ILE A 246 4.34 -17.91 26.28
C ILE A 246 4.56 -19.24 25.56
N LEU A 247 3.74 -19.54 24.54
CA LEU A 247 3.86 -20.78 23.76
C LEU A 247 5.15 -20.86 22.95
N GLU A 248 5.60 -19.75 22.34
CA GLU A 248 6.88 -19.68 21.64
C GLU A 248 8.02 -20.07 22.58
N THR A 249 8.04 -19.47 23.78
CA THR A 249 9.05 -19.77 24.81
C THR A 249 9.00 -21.25 25.22
N ALA A 250 7.80 -21.78 25.49
CA ALA A 250 7.62 -23.17 25.90
C ALA A 250 8.03 -24.17 24.80
N LEU A 251 7.76 -23.87 23.53
CA LEU A 251 8.14 -24.69 22.38
C LEU A 251 9.65 -24.63 22.11
N ASP A 252 10.28 -23.46 22.24
CA ASP A 252 11.74 -23.31 22.13
C ASP A 252 12.46 -24.11 23.23
N GLU A 253 11.99 -24.03 24.49
CA GLU A 253 12.50 -24.83 25.59
C GLU A 253 12.34 -26.33 25.32
N TYR A 254 11.17 -26.75 24.82
CA TYR A 254 10.93 -28.16 24.48
C TYR A 254 11.83 -28.64 23.33
N LEU A 255 12.03 -27.80 22.31
CA LEU A 255 12.93 -28.11 21.20
C LEU A 255 14.39 -28.24 21.68
N GLN A 256 14.81 -27.38 22.61
CA GLN A 256 16.13 -27.46 23.23
C GLN A 256 16.29 -28.73 24.07
N GLU A 257 15.29 -29.10 24.87
CA GLU A 257 15.27 -30.38 25.60
C GLU A 257 15.46 -31.58 24.66
N LEU A 258 14.71 -31.63 23.56
CA LEU A 258 14.83 -32.69 22.56
C LEU A 258 16.22 -32.75 21.92
N SER A 259 16.84 -31.58 21.69
CA SER A 259 18.21 -31.49 21.15
C SER A 259 19.28 -31.96 22.14
N THR A 260 19.11 -31.70 23.44
CA THR A 260 20.09 -32.09 24.48
C THR A 260 19.95 -33.56 24.91
N MET A 261 18.77 -34.15 24.77
CA MET A 261 18.58 -35.61 24.90
C MET A 261 19.33 -36.40 23.80
N ALA A 262 19.66 -35.76 22.67
CA ALA A 262 20.52 -36.36 21.64
C ALA A 262 22.01 -36.45 22.07
N ASP A 263 22.47 -35.58 22.97
CA ASP A 263 23.89 -35.39 23.31
C ASP A 263 24.36 -36.17 24.56
N THR A 264 23.46 -36.77 25.34
CA THR A 264 23.82 -37.43 26.63
C THR A 264 24.28 -38.89 26.52
N VAL A 265 24.49 -39.44 25.32
CA VAL A 265 25.10 -40.79 25.14
C VAL A 265 26.57 -40.69 24.76
N SER A 266 27.43 -40.27 25.69
CA SER A 266 28.86 -40.57 25.65
C SER A 266 29.55 -40.23 26.99
N ALA A 267 29.39 -41.08 28.00
CA ALA A 267 30.48 -41.49 28.89
C ALA A 267 29.94 -42.39 30.02
N ASN A 268 30.31 -43.67 30.01
CA ASN A 268 30.35 -44.45 31.25
C ASN A 268 31.64 -44.09 32.01
N GLU A 269 31.58 -43.91 33.33
CA GLU A 269 32.74 -43.59 34.21
C GLU A 269 33.88 -44.64 34.22
N ASP A 270 33.78 -45.73 33.44
CA ASP A 270 34.76 -46.84 33.34
C ASP A 270 35.38 -46.99 31.93
N GLY A 271 35.06 -46.11 30.97
CA GLY A 271 35.71 -46.14 29.66
C GLY A 271 35.49 -47.43 28.83
N SER A 272 34.41 -48.17 29.09
CA SER A 272 33.97 -49.29 28.23
C SER A 272 32.89 -48.84 27.25
N GLU A 273 33.03 -49.25 25.98
CA GLU A 273 32.01 -49.07 24.93
C GLU A 273 30.75 -49.86 25.29
N SER A 274 29.63 -49.16 25.47
CA SER A 274 28.30 -49.77 25.56
C SER A 274 27.90 -50.35 24.20
N THR A 275 27.42 -51.59 24.20
CA THR A 275 26.94 -52.31 23.00
C THR A 275 25.44 -52.13 22.76
N GLU A 276 24.80 -51.21 23.47
CA GLU A 276 23.41 -50.79 23.22
C GLU A 276 23.44 -49.65 22.18
N PRO A 277 22.63 -49.70 21.10
CA PRO A 277 22.54 -48.60 20.14
C PRO A 277 22.00 -47.35 20.85
N ALA A 278 22.63 -46.20 20.60
CA ALA A 278 22.16 -44.90 21.06
C ALA A 278 20.67 -44.71 20.67
N ALA A 279 19.83 -44.27 21.61
CA ALA A 279 18.43 -43.98 21.32
C ALA A 279 18.37 -42.84 20.29
N ALA A 280 17.89 -43.15 19.08
CA ALA A 280 17.81 -42.19 17.98
C ALA A 280 16.92 -41.00 18.37
N VAL A 281 17.43 -39.80 18.10
CA VAL A 281 16.68 -38.54 18.03
C VAL A 281 15.31 -38.81 17.42
N ASP A 282 14.23 -38.53 18.16
CA ASP A 282 12.86 -38.68 17.65
C ASP A 282 12.60 -37.52 16.68
N THR A 283 13.08 -37.71 15.45
CA THR A 283 13.07 -36.70 14.38
C THR A 283 11.63 -36.31 14.02
N SER A 284 10.67 -37.22 14.17
CA SER A 284 9.24 -36.92 14.00
C SER A 284 8.71 -35.98 15.08
N LEU A 285 9.03 -36.23 16.35
CA LEU A 285 8.63 -35.34 17.44
C LEU A 285 9.34 -33.99 17.37
N GLN A 286 10.63 -33.97 17.02
CA GLN A 286 11.37 -32.74 16.81
C GLN A 286 10.80 -31.91 15.65
N SER A 287 10.42 -32.56 14.53
CA SER A 287 9.72 -31.88 13.43
C SER A 287 8.39 -31.31 13.89
N ALA A 288 7.56 -32.10 14.57
CA ALA A 288 6.26 -31.65 15.04
C ALA A 288 6.35 -30.44 16.00
N VAL A 289 7.33 -30.43 16.90
CA VAL A 289 7.60 -29.27 17.77
C VAL A 289 8.09 -28.07 16.97
N SER A 290 8.99 -28.27 16.01
CA SER A 290 9.50 -27.19 15.14
C SER A 290 8.43 -26.60 14.24
N ASP A 291 7.54 -27.44 13.68
CA ASP A 291 6.43 -27.02 12.82
C ASP A 291 5.42 -26.21 13.64
N SER A 292 5.08 -26.69 14.84
CA SER A 292 4.20 -25.96 15.76
C SER A 292 4.80 -24.62 16.21
N LEU A 293 6.12 -24.59 16.47
CA LEU A 293 6.84 -23.36 16.82
C LEU A 293 6.79 -22.34 15.68
N ASN A 294 6.96 -22.77 14.43
CA ASN A 294 6.87 -21.89 13.27
C ASN A 294 5.44 -21.35 13.07
N ASN A 295 4.42 -22.18 13.30
CA ASN A 295 3.03 -21.74 13.26
C ASN A 295 2.78 -20.68 14.34
N VAL A 296 3.16 -20.94 15.60
CA VAL A 296 3.02 -19.99 16.71
C VAL A 296 3.75 -18.67 16.42
N ARG A 297 4.96 -18.70 15.87
CA ARG A 297 5.70 -17.48 15.48
C ARG A 297 4.99 -16.69 14.40
N THR A 298 4.36 -17.37 13.44
CA THR A 298 3.60 -16.72 12.38
C THR A 298 2.38 -16.00 12.95
N SER A 299 1.57 -16.70 13.76
CA SER A 299 0.43 -16.11 14.45
C SER A 299 0.86 -14.97 15.39
N LEU A 300 1.97 -15.12 16.12
CA LEU A 300 2.49 -14.08 17.00
C LEU A 300 2.79 -12.78 16.24
N ILE A 301 3.48 -12.86 15.10
CA ILE A 301 3.79 -11.69 14.25
C ILE A 301 2.50 -11.04 13.75
N GLU A 302 1.52 -11.85 13.33
CA GLU A 302 0.23 -11.36 12.86
C GLU A 302 -0.50 -10.58 13.96
N TYR A 303 -0.69 -11.18 15.13
CA TYR A 303 -1.39 -10.53 16.23
C TYR A 303 -0.64 -9.31 16.76
N GLN A 304 0.69 -9.33 16.83
CA GLN A 304 1.50 -8.15 17.17
C GLN A 304 1.26 -6.97 16.21
N GLY A 305 0.98 -7.23 14.94
CA GLY A 305 0.63 -6.20 13.96
C GLY A 305 -0.77 -5.60 14.15
N LYS A 306 -1.66 -6.29 14.86
CA LYS A 306 -3.05 -5.87 15.14
C LYS A 306 -3.21 -5.22 16.53
N MET A 307 -2.18 -5.23 17.37
CA MET A 307 -2.23 -4.68 18.74
C MET A 307 -2.36 -3.15 18.77
N LEU A 308 -2.93 -2.63 19.87
CA LEU A 308 -2.84 -1.21 20.21
C LEU A 308 -1.39 -0.85 20.55
N ALA A 309 -0.71 -0.16 19.63
CA ALA A 309 0.65 0.32 19.83
C ALA A 309 0.74 1.84 19.71
N GLU A 310 1.54 2.46 20.58
CA GLU A 310 1.86 3.88 20.45
C GLU A 310 2.77 4.07 19.23
N GLY A 311 2.23 4.65 18.16
CA GLY A 311 3.00 4.90 16.95
C GLY A 311 3.97 6.07 17.07
N SER A 312 4.75 6.30 16.00
CA SER A 312 5.76 7.36 15.94
C SER A 312 5.22 8.70 15.45
N THR A 313 4.06 8.69 14.78
CA THR A 313 3.42 9.88 14.20
C THR A 313 2.48 10.52 15.22
N THR A 314 2.19 11.81 15.06
CA THR A 314 1.21 12.53 15.87
C THR A 314 -0.18 11.90 15.77
N ALA A 315 -0.59 11.48 14.57
CA ALA A 315 -1.88 10.79 14.36
C ALA A 315 -1.96 9.48 15.15
N SER A 316 -1.00 8.57 14.97
CA SER A 316 -0.99 7.26 15.65
C SER A 316 -0.84 7.37 17.17
N ARG A 317 -0.12 8.38 17.68
CA ARG A 317 -0.09 8.68 19.12
C ARG A 317 -1.44 9.15 19.64
N THR A 318 -2.13 10.01 18.89
CA THR A 318 -3.45 10.51 19.27
C THR A 318 -4.47 9.38 19.27
N GLU A 319 -4.45 8.51 18.26
CA GLU A 319 -5.27 7.31 18.18
C GLU A 319 -5.05 6.40 19.39
N TYR A 320 -3.78 6.06 19.69
CA TYR A 320 -3.44 5.26 20.87
C TYR A 320 -3.94 5.89 22.18
N GLN A 321 -3.79 7.21 22.34
CA GLN A 321 -4.27 7.94 23.52
C GLN A 321 -5.79 7.89 23.64
N LEU A 322 -6.53 8.07 22.54
CA LEU A 322 -7.98 7.99 22.54
C LEU A 322 -8.48 6.56 22.79
N CYS A 323 -7.85 5.54 22.21
CA CYS A 323 -8.19 4.13 22.47
C CYS A 323 -7.96 3.77 23.95
N THR A 324 -6.82 4.18 24.52
CA THR A 324 -6.53 3.93 25.95
C THR A 324 -7.45 4.71 26.89
N GLN A 325 -7.87 5.93 26.50
CA GLN A 325 -8.86 6.70 27.23
C GLN A 325 -10.24 6.04 27.19
N LEU A 326 -10.69 5.60 26.01
CA LEU A 326 -11.94 4.86 25.81
C LEU A 326 -11.99 3.60 26.69
N ILE A 327 -10.90 2.82 26.73
CA ILE A 327 -10.77 1.66 27.61
C ILE A 327 -10.90 2.07 29.08
N SER A 328 -10.22 3.13 29.50
CA SER A 328 -10.26 3.62 30.88
C SER A 328 -11.66 4.09 31.28
N ASP A 329 -12.36 4.83 30.41
CA ASP A 329 -13.72 5.31 30.66
C ASP A 329 -14.76 4.17 30.64
N ALA A 330 -14.57 3.17 29.79
CA ALA A 330 -15.36 1.95 29.79
C ALA A 330 -15.20 1.19 31.12
N GLN A 331 -13.96 1.01 31.61
CA GLN A 331 -13.70 0.40 32.92
C GLN A 331 -14.31 1.21 34.08
N ALA A 332 -14.40 2.53 33.93
CA ALA A 332 -15.09 3.41 34.88
C ALA A 332 -16.63 3.35 34.77
N ASN A 333 -17.18 2.58 33.82
CA ASN A 333 -18.61 2.54 33.46
C ASN A 333 -19.16 3.93 33.10
N ASN A 334 -18.33 4.76 32.48
CA ASN A 334 -18.66 6.14 32.12
C ASN A 334 -19.02 6.25 30.62
N HIS A 335 -20.14 5.67 30.22
CA HIS A 335 -20.51 5.55 28.81
C HIS A 335 -20.66 6.90 28.09
N ALA A 336 -21.00 7.98 28.81
CA ALA A 336 -21.07 9.32 28.22
C ALA A 336 -19.69 9.88 27.86
N ALA A 337 -18.62 9.46 28.56
CA ALA A 337 -17.26 9.77 28.14
C ALA A 337 -16.82 8.87 26.99
N CYS A 338 -17.18 7.58 27.03
CA CYS A 338 -16.95 6.68 25.90
C CYS A 338 -17.58 7.18 24.59
N ASP A 339 -18.79 7.78 24.65
CA ASP A 339 -19.44 8.41 23.49
C ASP A 339 -18.55 9.54 22.91
N VAL A 340 -17.91 10.32 23.77
CA VAL A 340 -17.00 11.42 23.38
C VAL A 340 -15.71 10.84 22.78
N ASP A 341 -15.10 9.84 23.42
CA ASP A 341 -13.87 9.22 22.95
C ASP A 341 -14.06 8.59 21.56
N VAL A 342 -15.18 7.88 21.36
CA VAL A 342 -15.55 7.29 20.05
C VAL A 342 -15.77 8.38 19.00
N ALA A 343 -16.46 9.47 19.33
CA ALA A 343 -16.65 10.59 18.40
C ALA A 343 -15.32 11.25 18.01
N GLN A 344 -14.35 11.32 18.94
CA GLN A 344 -13.00 11.83 18.66
C GLN A 344 -12.19 10.87 17.77
N LEU A 345 -12.28 9.55 17.99
CA LEU A 345 -11.67 8.55 17.12
C LEU A 345 -12.22 8.63 15.68
N ILE A 346 -13.54 8.76 15.54
CA ILE A 346 -14.17 8.95 14.21
C ILE A 346 -13.72 10.27 13.57
N SER A 347 -13.63 11.35 14.35
CA SER A 347 -13.12 12.63 13.85
C SER A 347 -11.67 12.53 13.39
N LEU A 348 -10.83 11.75 14.11
CA LEU A 348 -9.45 11.49 13.72
C LEU A 348 -9.38 10.75 12.38
N ASP A 349 -10.18 9.69 12.19
CA ASP A 349 -10.27 8.97 10.91
C ASP A 349 -10.68 9.90 9.77
N ASN A 350 -11.68 10.74 10.00
CA ASN A 350 -12.16 11.70 9.01
C ASN A 350 -11.06 12.69 8.62
N ILE A 351 -10.27 13.17 9.58
CA ILE A 351 -9.12 14.05 9.33
C ILE A 351 -8.06 13.34 8.50
N ILE A 352 -7.68 12.12 8.89
CA ILE A 352 -6.64 11.33 8.22
C ILE A 352 -7.04 10.99 6.78
N ASN A 353 -8.32 10.67 6.55
CA ASN A 353 -8.84 10.25 5.25
C ASN A 353 -9.41 11.42 4.41
N ASP A 354 -9.19 12.68 4.83
CA ASP A 354 -9.71 13.89 4.20
C ASP A 354 -11.23 13.88 3.96
N VAL A 355 -11.97 13.25 4.87
CA VAL A 355 -13.43 13.25 4.91
C VAL A 355 -13.89 14.40 5.82
N ILE A 356 -14.81 15.23 5.34
CA ILE A 356 -15.42 16.31 6.14
C ILE A 356 -16.84 15.86 6.50
N ALA A 357 -17.01 15.24 7.66
CA ALA A 357 -18.30 14.69 8.11
C ALA A 357 -18.87 15.44 9.31
N ASP A 358 -18.07 15.66 10.35
CA ASP A 358 -18.41 16.49 11.52
C ASP A 358 -17.37 17.60 11.70
N GLN A 359 -17.53 18.65 10.89
CA GLN A 359 -16.59 19.75 10.80
C GLN A 359 -16.33 20.47 12.14
N GLU A 360 -17.29 20.48 13.08
CA GLU A 360 -17.10 21.13 14.38
C GLU A 360 -16.17 20.31 15.27
N SER A 361 -16.45 19.01 15.43
CA SER A 361 -15.64 18.08 16.21
C SER A 361 -14.24 17.88 15.60
N GLU A 362 -14.15 17.77 14.28
CA GLU A 362 -12.89 17.66 13.54
C GLU A 362 -12.01 18.90 13.73
N ASN A 363 -12.59 20.11 13.68
CA ASN A 363 -11.85 21.34 13.92
C ASN A 363 -11.35 21.45 15.37
N SER A 364 -12.16 21.04 16.36
CA SER A 364 -11.72 21.01 17.76
C SER A 364 -10.55 20.05 17.94
N LEU A 365 -10.59 18.85 17.36
CA LEU A 365 -9.48 17.90 17.46
C LEU A 365 -8.19 18.43 16.80
N LEU A 366 -8.33 19.10 15.64
CA LEU A 366 -7.21 19.75 14.95
C LEU A 366 -6.59 20.88 15.79
N ASP A 367 -7.42 21.77 16.34
CA ASP A 367 -6.99 22.97 17.04
C ASP A 367 -6.46 22.67 18.46
N ASP A 368 -7.10 21.74 19.17
CA ASP A 368 -6.80 21.46 20.57
C ASP A 368 -5.69 20.42 20.75
N SER A 369 -5.49 19.51 19.78
CA SER A 369 -4.57 18.38 19.91
C SER A 369 -3.57 18.23 18.76
N LEU A 370 -4.04 17.98 17.53
CA LEU A 370 -3.17 17.50 16.45
C LEU A 370 -2.15 18.57 16.01
N ILE A 371 -2.62 19.77 15.67
CA ILE A 371 -1.74 20.84 15.18
C ILE A 371 -0.78 21.33 16.26
N PRO A 372 -1.21 21.60 17.52
CA PRO A 372 -0.29 21.93 18.59
C PRO A 372 0.79 20.85 18.82
N THR A 373 0.40 19.58 18.84
CA THR A 373 1.33 18.47 19.08
C THR A 373 2.31 18.30 17.93
N ALA A 374 1.85 18.32 16.68
CA ALA A 374 2.71 18.26 15.50
C ALA A 374 3.67 19.46 15.44
N THR A 375 3.20 20.67 15.77
CA THR A 375 4.04 21.88 15.86
C THR A 375 5.13 21.70 16.91
N GLN A 376 4.79 21.16 18.09
CA GLN A 376 5.76 20.92 19.16
C GLN A 376 6.82 19.88 18.74
N ILE A 377 6.42 18.79 18.10
CA ILE A 377 7.34 17.74 17.63
C ILE A 377 8.29 18.31 16.57
N TYR A 378 7.76 19.04 15.58
CA TYR A 378 8.58 19.64 14.54
C TYR A 378 9.58 20.66 15.10
N THR A 379 9.13 21.60 15.92
CA THR A 379 10.00 22.63 16.52
C THR A 379 11.02 22.07 17.52
N ALA A 380 10.67 20.98 18.23
CA ALA A 380 11.64 20.26 19.06
C ALA A 380 12.73 19.60 18.21
N ALA A 381 12.38 19.03 17.05
CA ALA A 381 13.35 18.44 16.13
C ALA A 381 14.29 19.50 15.53
N LEU A 382 13.76 20.68 15.17
CA LEU A 382 14.55 21.82 14.69
C LEU A 382 15.58 22.32 15.72
N SER A 383 15.24 22.26 17.01
CA SER A 383 16.08 22.79 18.11
C SER A 383 16.96 21.73 18.80
N ALA A 384 16.89 20.46 18.38
CA ALA A 384 17.59 19.34 19.04
C ALA A 384 19.12 19.38 18.86
N GLY A 385 19.62 19.91 17.74
CA GLY A 385 21.04 19.90 17.37
C GLY A 385 21.60 18.51 17.09
N ILE A 386 22.93 18.38 16.99
CA ILE A 386 23.59 17.11 16.68
C ILE A 386 23.21 15.99 17.66
N ASN A 387 22.87 14.82 17.11
CA ASN A 387 22.41 13.67 17.88
C ASN A 387 23.57 12.78 18.40
N ALA A 388 23.23 11.77 19.20
CA ALA A 388 24.20 10.85 19.79
C ALA A 388 24.98 10.05 18.75
N GLU A 389 24.32 9.67 17.64
CA GLU A 389 24.92 8.93 16.54
C GLU A 389 26.01 9.76 15.84
N TYR A 390 25.71 11.01 15.53
CA TYR A 390 26.66 11.95 14.93
C TYR A 390 27.86 12.20 15.85
N THR A 391 27.60 12.40 17.14
CA THR A 391 28.66 12.60 18.14
C THR A 391 29.55 11.37 18.26
N ALA A 392 28.98 10.16 18.23
CA ALA A 392 29.72 8.91 18.28
C ALA A 392 30.57 8.69 17.02
N ALA A 393 30.03 8.99 15.83
CA ALA A 393 30.77 8.94 14.57
C ALA A 393 31.95 9.92 14.55
N GLN A 394 31.76 11.14 15.08
CA GLN A 394 32.86 12.10 15.25
C GLN A 394 33.95 11.58 16.20
N ALA A 395 33.55 11.01 17.35
CA ALA A 395 34.48 10.45 18.32
C ALA A 395 35.31 9.28 17.75
N GLN A 396 34.76 8.54 16.78
CA GLN A 396 35.42 7.44 16.09
C GLN A 396 36.28 7.88 14.89
N ASN A 397 36.34 9.19 14.58
CA ASN A 397 36.95 9.73 13.37
C ASN A 397 36.41 9.06 12.08
N SER A 398 35.10 8.81 12.02
CA SER A 398 34.43 8.29 10.84
C SER A 398 34.62 9.22 9.62
N ALA A 399 34.55 8.65 8.43
CA ALA A 399 34.71 9.40 7.18
C ALA A 399 33.59 10.46 6.99
N SER A 400 33.88 11.53 6.25
CA SER A 400 32.90 12.61 5.98
C SER A 400 31.58 12.07 5.44
N ALA A 401 31.63 11.12 4.49
CA ALA A 401 30.42 10.51 3.91
C ALA A 401 29.49 9.86 4.95
N VAL A 402 30.03 9.33 6.06
CA VAL A 402 29.23 8.76 7.16
C VAL A 402 28.55 9.86 7.97
N LEU A 403 29.29 10.93 8.29
CA LEU A 403 28.75 12.09 9.00
C LEU A 403 27.67 12.80 8.16
N ASP A 404 27.92 12.95 6.87
CA ASP A 404 26.98 13.54 5.92
C ASP A 404 25.72 12.66 5.77
N GLY A 405 25.88 11.33 5.78
CA GLY A 405 24.75 10.40 5.79
C GLY A 405 23.87 10.53 7.04
N ILE A 406 24.47 10.66 8.22
CA ILE A 406 23.73 10.86 9.48
C ILE A 406 23.00 12.21 9.46
N ALA A 407 23.63 13.28 8.95
CA ALA A 407 22.99 14.59 8.81
C ALA A 407 21.80 14.56 7.85
N ARG A 408 21.91 13.87 6.70
CA ARG A 408 20.79 13.68 5.76
C ARG A 408 19.65 12.87 6.37
N ASN A 409 19.96 11.84 7.15
CA ASN A 409 18.93 11.06 7.86
C ASN A 409 18.19 11.93 8.89
N ASN A 410 18.90 12.83 9.59
CA ASN A 410 18.26 13.80 10.48
C ASN A 410 17.37 14.78 9.72
N GLU A 411 17.83 15.32 8.60
CA GLU A 411 17.02 16.18 7.73
C GLU A 411 15.74 15.49 7.25
N SER A 412 15.84 14.23 6.80
CA SER A 412 14.68 13.42 6.40
C SER A 412 13.68 13.25 7.54
N LEU A 413 14.16 13.04 8.77
CA LEU A 413 13.31 12.92 9.95
C LEU A 413 12.63 14.24 10.32
N VAL A 414 13.36 15.37 10.25
CA VAL A 414 12.78 16.69 10.48
C VAL A 414 11.70 17.00 9.44
N ASN A 415 11.93 16.64 8.18
CA ASN A 415 10.96 16.82 7.10
C ASN A 415 9.73 15.92 7.23
N SER A 416 9.84 14.71 7.78
CA SER A 416 8.65 13.88 8.02
C SER A 416 7.72 14.52 9.06
N TYR A 417 8.27 15.13 10.13
CA TYR A 417 7.48 15.89 11.10
C TYR A 417 6.87 17.15 10.50
N ARG A 418 7.59 17.84 9.60
CA ARG A 418 7.05 18.99 8.85
C ARG A 418 5.85 18.56 8.00
N ASN A 419 5.99 17.51 7.20
CA ASN A 419 4.94 17.03 6.31
C ASN A 419 3.67 16.63 7.10
N GLU A 420 3.82 16.01 8.27
CA GLU A 420 2.68 15.69 9.15
C GLU A 420 1.96 16.97 9.63
N LEU A 421 2.71 17.99 10.07
CA LEU A 421 2.12 19.28 10.44
C LEU A 421 1.40 19.96 9.26
N GLU A 422 2.00 19.92 8.07
CA GLU A 422 1.43 20.50 6.84
C GLU A 422 0.13 19.80 6.42
N ASN A 423 0.04 18.48 6.60
CA ASN A 423 -1.18 17.72 6.38
C ASN A 423 -2.31 18.18 7.31
N PHE A 424 -2.03 18.37 8.61
CA PHE A 424 -3.06 18.87 9.53
C PHE A 424 -3.45 20.33 9.26
N ILE A 425 -2.51 21.19 8.86
CA ILE A 425 -2.81 22.56 8.45
C ILE A 425 -3.69 22.56 7.19
N THR A 426 -3.43 21.68 6.23
CA THR A 426 -4.26 21.50 5.03
C THR A 426 -5.66 21.02 5.42
N ALA A 427 -5.75 19.97 6.24
CA ALA A 427 -7.00 19.45 6.76
C ALA A 427 -7.83 20.54 7.47
N ARG A 428 -7.17 21.39 8.26
CA ARG A 428 -7.81 22.52 8.96
C ARG A 428 -8.32 23.58 7.99
N THR A 429 -7.51 24.00 7.02
CA THR A 429 -7.89 25.04 6.05
C THR A 429 -8.95 24.59 5.06
N ASN A 430 -9.03 23.29 4.74
CA ASN A 430 -10.12 22.71 3.95
C ASN A 430 -11.46 22.73 4.69
N ARG A 431 -11.42 22.73 6.03
CA ARG A 431 -12.58 22.83 6.92
C ARG A 431 -12.89 24.28 7.32
N MET A 432 -12.46 25.27 6.54
CA MET A 432 -12.69 26.70 6.77
C MET A 432 -13.17 27.40 5.49
N GLY A 433 -13.84 28.55 5.64
CA GLY A 433 -14.06 29.44 4.50
C GLY A 433 -12.75 30.06 4.02
N SER A 434 -12.63 30.39 2.74
CA SER A 434 -11.36 30.86 2.15
C SER A 434 -10.76 32.08 2.85
N GLU A 435 -11.60 33.02 3.32
CA GLU A 435 -11.14 34.21 4.07
C GLU A 435 -10.55 33.85 5.44
N ASP A 436 -11.26 33.01 6.22
CA ASP A 436 -10.79 32.53 7.51
C ASP A 436 -9.54 31.65 7.36
N ALA A 437 -9.48 30.83 6.30
CA ALA A 437 -8.33 29.99 5.99
C ALA A 437 -7.09 30.82 5.69
N MET A 438 -7.20 31.91 4.91
CA MET A 438 -6.09 32.82 4.66
C MET A 438 -5.60 33.49 5.95
N ALA A 439 -6.51 33.98 6.80
CA ALA A 439 -6.15 34.58 8.08
C ALA A 439 -5.44 33.58 9.02
N TYR A 440 -5.90 32.32 9.04
CA TYR A 440 -5.25 31.25 9.78
C TYR A 440 -3.84 30.96 9.24
N ILE A 441 -3.68 30.88 7.91
CA ILE A 441 -2.36 30.65 7.29
C ILE A 441 -1.42 31.82 7.59
N ASP A 442 -1.90 33.07 7.59
CA ASP A 442 -1.12 34.24 7.96
C ASP A 442 -0.61 34.16 9.41
N GLU A 443 -1.42 33.66 10.34
CA GLU A 443 -0.99 33.38 11.72
C GLU A 443 0.10 32.30 11.76
N ARG A 444 -0.03 31.23 10.97
CA ARG A 444 0.98 30.18 10.87
C ARG A 444 2.30 30.69 10.27
N LEU A 445 2.24 31.53 9.24
CA LEU A 445 3.41 32.18 8.64
C LEU A 445 4.15 33.03 9.68
N ALA A 446 3.43 33.85 10.44
CA ALA A 446 4.02 34.67 11.50
C ALA A 446 4.70 33.83 12.59
N LEU A 447 4.20 32.63 12.88
CA LEU A 447 4.85 31.71 13.84
C LEU A 447 6.21 31.22 13.35
N THR A 448 6.40 31.04 12.04
CA THR A 448 7.67 30.52 11.47
C THR A 448 8.85 31.45 11.72
N GLU A 449 8.62 32.76 11.81
CA GLU A 449 9.65 33.77 12.14
C GLU A 449 10.33 33.50 13.49
N THR A 450 9.62 32.81 14.40
CA THR A 450 10.15 32.47 15.73
C THR A 450 11.06 31.25 15.74
N TRP A 451 11.08 30.45 14.67
CA TRP A 451 11.77 29.16 14.65
C TRP A 451 13.25 29.26 14.26
N ILE A 452 13.60 30.10 13.28
CA ILE A 452 14.98 30.25 12.78
C ILE A 452 15.98 30.53 13.92
N PRO A 453 15.72 31.43 14.89
CA PRO A 453 16.65 31.69 15.98
C PRO A 453 16.87 30.51 16.94
N THR A 454 16.02 29.48 16.89
CA THR A 454 16.10 28.30 17.76
C THR A 454 16.99 27.20 17.20
N VAL A 455 17.33 27.25 15.90
CA VAL A 455 18.17 26.25 15.24
C VAL A 455 19.62 26.39 15.71
N PRO A 456 20.23 25.34 16.30
CA PRO A 456 21.63 25.38 16.71
C PRO A 456 22.57 25.57 15.51
N ASN A 457 23.65 26.33 15.69
CA ASN A 457 24.69 26.47 14.66
C ASN A 457 25.65 25.26 14.69
N ASP A 458 25.20 24.14 14.12
CA ASP A 458 25.94 22.88 14.06
C ASP A 458 25.78 22.17 12.68
N ALA A 459 26.19 20.91 12.60
CA ALA A 459 26.17 20.13 11.36
C ALA A 459 24.75 19.87 10.81
N PHE A 460 23.71 20.00 11.63
CA PHE A 460 22.31 19.78 11.22
C PHE A 460 21.60 21.08 10.84
N SER A 461 22.24 22.23 11.09
CA SER A 461 21.67 23.56 10.84
C SER A 461 21.19 23.80 9.41
N THR A 462 21.93 23.31 8.39
CA THR A 462 21.55 23.49 6.98
C THR A 462 20.23 22.79 6.66
N GLY A 463 20.09 21.51 7.03
CA GLY A 463 18.87 20.74 6.80
C GLY A 463 17.68 21.29 7.58
N ALA A 464 17.89 21.71 8.84
CA ALA A 464 16.84 22.32 9.65
C ALA A 464 16.35 23.66 9.06
N ASN A 465 17.25 24.56 8.64
CA ASN A 465 16.85 25.83 8.01
C ASN A 465 16.19 25.61 6.64
N SER A 466 16.69 24.65 5.84
CA SER A 466 16.05 24.23 4.58
C SER A 466 14.61 23.77 4.81
N SER A 467 14.39 22.96 5.86
CA SER A 467 13.06 22.49 6.25
C SER A 467 12.10 23.64 6.59
N ILE A 468 12.57 24.65 7.36
CA ILE A 468 11.78 25.84 7.70
C ILE A 468 11.42 26.62 6.44
N SER A 469 12.38 26.86 5.53
CA SER A 469 12.12 27.56 4.27
C SER A 469 11.04 26.85 3.45
N SER A 470 11.14 25.53 3.28
CA SER A 470 10.11 24.77 2.58
C SER A 470 8.74 24.84 3.26
N HIS A 471 8.69 24.93 4.60
CA HIS A 471 7.42 25.13 5.30
C HIS A 471 6.80 26.49 5.01
N VAL A 472 7.63 27.54 4.95
CA VAL A 472 7.20 28.89 4.56
C VAL A 472 6.70 28.90 3.12
N ASP A 473 7.38 28.21 2.21
CA ASP A 473 6.97 28.07 0.81
C ASP A 473 5.62 27.36 0.71
N PHE A 474 5.45 26.24 1.43
CA PHE A 474 4.19 25.51 1.51
C PHE A 474 3.05 26.42 2.00
N LEU A 475 3.23 27.14 3.11
CA LEU A 475 2.19 28.02 3.65
C LEU A 475 1.86 29.16 2.67
N THR A 476 2.87 29.73 2.01
CA THR A 476 2.68 30.79 1.02
C THR A 476 1.89 30.29 -0.19
N GLN A 477 2.21 29.09 -0.68
CA GLN A 477 1.48 28.42 -1.77
C GLN A 477 0.05 28.07 -1.37
N LEU A 478 -0.15 27.50 -0.18
CA LEU A 478 -1.49 27.17 0.34
C LEU A 478 -2.34 28.43 0.47
N ARG A 479 -1.77 29.53 1.00
CA ARG A 479 -2.46 30.83 1.08
C ARG A 479 -2.89 31.31 -0.30
N ARG A 480 -2.00 31.23 -1.28
CA ARG A 480 -2.26 31.61 -2.67
C ARG A 480 -3.38 30.77 -3.30
N GLN A 481 -3.39 29.46 -3.05
CA GLN A 481 -4.46 28.57 -3.49
C GLN A 481 -5.80 29.00 -2.90
N LYS A 482 -5.85 29.35 -1.60
CA LYS A 482 -7.08 29.84 -0.94
C LYS A 482 -7.51 31.20 -1.49
N GLU A 483 -6.57 32.10 -1.80
CA GLU A 483 -6.86 33.39 -2.44
C GLU A 483 -7.48 33.23 -3.83
N LEU A 484 -6.91 32.35 -4.67
CA LEU A 484 -7.47 32.04 -5.99
C LEU A 484 -8.86 31.43 -5.90
N SER A 485 -9.08 30.53 -4.93
CA SER A 485 -10.42 29.96 -4.69
C SER A 485 -11.45 31.01 -4.26
N ALA A 486 -10.99 32.13 -3.68
CA ALA A 486 -11.81 33.27 -3.28
C ALA A 486 -12.06 34.29 -4.42
N GLY A 487 -11.55 34.01 -5.63
CA GLY A 487 -11.69 34.87 -6.80
C GLY A 487 -10.42 35.64 -7.20
N GLY A 488 -9.29 35.35 -6.57
CA GLY A 488 -8.00 35.98 -6.88
C GLY A 488 -7.89 37.42 -6.36
N ASN A 489 -6.73 38.02 -6.60
CA ASN A 489 -6.44 39.40 -6.26
C ASN A 489 -6.58 40.34 -7.48
N ALA A 490 -6.30 41.63 -7.27
CA ALA A 490 -6.43 42.63 -8.32
C ALA A 490 -5.51 42.38 -9.53
N ALA A 491 -4.30 41.84 -9.30
CA ALA A 491 -3.40 41.49 -10.39
C ALA A 491 -3.96 40.33 -11.21
N ASP A 492 -4.58 39.33 -10.57
CA ASP A 492 -5.21 38.20 -11.26
C ASP A 492 -6.36 38.63 -12.17
N ALA A 493 -7.17 39.58 -11.69
CA ALA A 493 -8.27 40.14 -12.46
C ALA A 493 -7.76 40.88 -13.71
N LEU A 494 -6.69 41.66 -13.57
CA LEU A 494 -6.05 42.36 -14.68
C LEU A 494 -5.39 41.37 -15.67
N ILE A 495 -4.73 40.32 -15.18
CA ILE A 495 -4.16 39.27 -16.03
C ILE A 495 -5.26 38.56 -16.83
N ALA A 496 -6.37 38.20 -16.20
CA ALA A 496 -7.50 37.55 -16.87
C ALA A 496 -8.15 38.45 -17.93
N GLU A 497 -8.31 39.75 -17.65
CA GLU A 497 -8.82 40.74 -18.61
C GLU A 497 -7.85 40.94 -19.78
N LYS A 498 -6.54 40.94 -19.53
CA LYS A 498 -5.51 40.98 -20.58
C LYS A 498 -5.62 39.77 -21.50
N SER A 499 -5.74 38.56 -20.95
CA SER A 499 -5.87 37.33 -21.72
C SER A 499 -7.14 37.31 -22.59
N ALA A 500 -8.27 37.80 -22.05
CA ALA A 500 -9.52 37.91 -22.81
C ALA A 500 -9.40 38.91 -23.98
N LEU A 501 -8.73 40.06 -23.77
CA LEU A 501 -8.44 41.02 -24.83
C LEU A 501 -7.49 40.42 -25.88
N GLN A 502 -6.50 39.63 -25.48
CA GLN A 502 -5.60 38.96 -26.44
C GLN A 502 -6.35 37.94 -27.32
N GLU A 503 -7.33 37.23 -26.78
CA GLU A 503 -8.20 36.33 -27.55
C GLU A 503 -9.11 37.11 -28.52
N GLU A 504 -9.71 38.22 -28.07
CA GLU A 504 -10.51 39.10 -28.93
C GLU A 504 -9.67 39.70 -30.06
N MET A 505 -8.41 40.07 -29.77
CA MET A 505 -7.46 40.55 -30.77
C MET A 505 -7.18 39.49 -31.83
N MET A 506 -7.01 38.22 -31.43
CA MET A 506 -6.80 37.10 -32.36
C MET A 506 -8.03 36.88 -33.25
N SER A 507 -9.24 36.99 -32.69
CA SER A 507 -10.51 36.94 -33.45
C SER A 507 -10.66 38.09 -34.45
N CYS A 508 -10.24 39.31 -34.08
CA CYS A 508 -10.18 40.45 -34.99
C CYS A 508 -9.23 40.20 -36.16
N LEU A 509 -8.04 39.64 -35.88
CA LEU A 509 -7.04 39.31 -36.90
C LEU A 509 -7.54 38.23 -37.88
N ASP A 510 -8.18 37.17 -37.37
CA ASP A 510 -8.77 36.10 -38.20
C ASP A 510 -9.86 36.62 -39.16
N ASN A 511 -10.60 37.65 -38.73
CA ASN A 511 -11.61 38.32 -39.54
C ASN A 511 -11.05 39.41 -40.48
N ASN A 512 -9.72 39.54 -40.57
CA ASN A 512 -9.02 40.62 -41.29
C ASN A 512 -9.41 42.04 -40.82
N ASP A 513 -9.86 42.17 -39.56
CA ASP A 513 -10.13 43.46 -38.92
C ASP A 513 -8.90 43.94 -38.14
N LEU A 514 -8.02 44.62 -38.87
CA LEU A 514 -6.86 45.28 -38.29
C LEU A 514 -7.23 46.43 -37.34
N ALA A 515 -8.43 47.01 -37.42
CA ALA A 515 -8.74 48.21 -36.63
C ALA A 515 -9.25 47.82 -35.24
N GLY A 516 -10.08 46.77 -35.19
CA GLY A 516 -10.38 46.08 -33.93
C GLY A 516 -9.10 45.63 -33.24
N ALA A 517 -8.19 44.98 -33.98
CA ALA A 517 -6.91 44.52 -33.42
C ALA A 517 -6.06 45.66 -32.84
N GLN A 518 -5.89 46.79 -33.54
CA GLN A 518 -5.14 47.95 -33.02
C GLN A 518 -5.80 48.61 -31.81
N ALA A 519 -7.13 48.68 -31.77
CA ALA A 519 -7.86 49.23 -30.62
C ALA A 519 -7.78 48.31 -29.39
N ILE A 520 -7.67 47.00 -29.59
CA ILE A 520 -7.46 46.02 -28.52
C ILE A 520 -6.00 46.05 -28.05
N GLU A 521 -5.04 46.23 -28.95
CA GLU A 521 -3.62 46.42 -28.62
C GLU A 521 -3.39 47.64 -27.71
N GLU A 522 -4.09 48.76 -27.95
CA GLU A 522 -4.07 49.92 -27.05
C GLU A 522 -4.70 49.63 -25.67
N GLN A 523 -5.72 48.77 -25.60
CA GLN A 523 -6.33 48.35 -24.33
C GLN A 523 -5.40 47.43 -23.54
N ILE A 524 -4.72 46.49 -24.19
CA ILE A 524 -3.71 45.62 -23.58
C ILE A 524 -2.56 46.45 -23.02
N ALA A 525 -2.07 47.46 -23.75
CA ALA A 525 -1.00 48.33 -23.29
C ALA A 525 -1.40 49.18 -22.07
N ALA A 526 -2.65 49.62 -22.00
CA ALA A 526 -3.16 50.33 -20.81
C ALA A 526 -3.29 49.39 -19.60
N LEU A 527 -3.71 48.14 -19.83
CA LEU A 527 -3.79 47.12 -18.79
C LEU A 527 -2.40 46.75 -18.26
N ASP A 528 -1.39 46.72 -19.13
CA ASP A 528 0.00 46.47 -18.74
C ASP A 528 0.55 47.58 -17.81
N GLU A 529 0.21 48.84 -18.08
CA GLU A 529 0.57 49.97 -17.21
C GLU A 529 -0.17 49.90 -15.86
N GLU A 530 -1.43 49.45 -15.85
CA GLU A 530 -2.20 49.24 -14.62
C GLU A 530 -1.66 48.05 -13.79
N LEU A 531 -1.32 46.94 -14.44
CA LEU A 531 -0.71 45.77 -13.82
C LEU A 531 0.65 46.13 -13.19
N GLU A 532 1.49 46.88 -13.91
CA GLU A 532 2.78 47.36 -13.39
C GLU A 532 2.61 48.33 -12.23
N SER A 533 1.56 49.16 -12.23
CA SER A 533 1.22 50.01 -11.09
C SER A 533 0.71 49.21 -9.89
N VAL A 534 -0.12 48.19 -10.09
CA VAL A 534 -0.62 47.33 -9.01
C VAL A 534 0.54 46.57 -8.37
N LEU A 535 1.41 45.98 -9.19
CA LEU A 535 2.63 45.31 -8.74
C LEU A 535 3.60 46.27 -8.04
N GLY A 536 3.74 47.50 -8.53
CA GLY A 536 4.61 48.54 -7.97
C GLY A 536 4.10 49.23 -6.70
N THR A 537 2.87 48.96 -6.27
CA THR A 537 2.31 49.47 -4.99
C THR A 537 2.37 48.45 -3.85
N LEU A 538 2.80 47.22 -4.14
CA LEU A 538 3.00 46.17 -3.16
C LEU A 538 4.39 46.34 -2.51
N ASP A 539 4.49 46.04 -1.20
CA ASP A 539 5.72 46.14 -0.42
C ASP A 539 6.86 45.34 -1.08
N GLU A 540 8.13 45.75 -0.90
CA GLU A 540 9.29 45.14 -1.60
C GLU A 540 9.43 43.64 -1.26
N SER A 541 8.92 43.21 -0.11
CA SER A 541 8.75 41.82 0.34
C SER A 541 7.64 41.03 -0.39
N VAL A 542 6.63 41.74 -0.91
CA VAL A 542 5.53 41.18 -1.71
C VAL A 542 5.94 41.12 -3.18
N ILE A 543 6.77 42.05 -3.67
CA ILE A 543 7.32 42.06 -5.03
C ILE A 543 8.22 40.85 -5.27
N GLU A 544 9.11 40.50 -4.34
CA GLU A 544 9.94 39.28 -4.41
C GLU A 544 9.10 37.98 -4.43
N GLY A 545 7.89 38.02 -3.87
CA GLY A 545 6.91 36.93 -3.91
C GLY A 545 5.95 36.95 -5.10
N THR A 546 6.01 37.96 -5.98
CA THR A 546 5.12 38.03 -7.14
C THR A 546 5.59 37.08 -8.24
N LEU A 547 4.63 36.40 -8.86
CA LEU A 547 4.90 35.41 -9.91
C LEU A 547 5.73 35.99 -11.07
N GLY A 548 5.42 37.22 -11.49
CA GLY A 548 6.16 37.90 -12.56
C GLY A 548 7.62 38.19 -12.20
N TYR A 549 7.91 38.50 -10.93
CA TYR A 549 9.28 38.70 -10.46
C TYR A 549 10.05 37.38 -10.37
N GLN A 550 9.42 36.32 -9.86
CA GLN A 550 10.01 34.98 -9.75
C GLN A 550 10.32 34.38 -11.13
N VAL A 551 9.41 34.55 -12.10
CA VAL A 551 9.64 34.15 -13.51
C VAL A 551 10.82 34.92 -14.10
N ALA A 552 10.86 36.24 -13.93
CA ALA A 552 11.95 37.07 -14.43
C ALA A 552 13.31 36.76 -13.78
N GLN A 553 13.30 36.46 -12.48
CA GLN A 553 14.50 36.09 -11.73
C GLN A 553 15.04 34.72 -12.15
N ALA A 554 14.17 33.71 -12.28
CA ALA A 554 14.55 32.38 -12.76
C ALA A 554 15.11 32.46 -14.18
N GLN A 555 14.45 33.21 -15.08
CA GLN A 555 14.92 33.42 -16.44
C GLN A 555 16.29 34.12 -16.47
N SER A 556 16.46 35.23 -15.77
CA SER A 556 17.72 35.98 -15.75
C SER A 556 18.86 35.16 -15.15
N SER A 557 18.60 34.42 -14.08
CA SER A 557 19.60 33.57 -13.42
C SER A 557 20.05 32.43 -14.33
N ALA A 558 19.11 31.82 -15.07
CA ALA A 558 19.42 30.79 -16.04
C ALA A 558 20.26 31.33 -17.20
N MET A 559 19.90 32.49 -17.76
CA MET A 559 20.63 33.10 -18.88
C MET A 559 22.07 33.48 -18.50
N ASP A 560 22.27 34.08 -17.32
CA ASP A 560 23.60 34.39 -16.80
C ASP A 560 24.42 33.11 -16.51
N ALA A 561 23.77 32.05 -16.02
CA ALA A 561 24.42 30.77 -15.74
C ALA A 561 24.86 30.03 -17.01
N ILE A 562 24.07 30.12 -18.09
CA ILE A 562 24.42 29.58 -19.41
C ILE A 562 25.71 30.25 -19.94
N GLU A 563 25.80 31.59 -19.86
CA GLU A 563 27.00 32.32 -20.29
C GLU A 563 28.25 31.94 -19.49
N ASN A 564 28.08 31.56 -18.22
CA ASN A 564 29.17 31.21 -17.31
C ASN A 564 29.46 29.69 -17.21
N GLY A 565 28.66 28.84 -17.85
CA GLY A 565 28.83 27.37 -17.81
C GLY A 565 28.40 26.70 -16.51
N ASP A 566 27.50 27.31 -15.74
CA ASP A 566 27.01 26.80 -14.45
C ASP A 566 25.74 25.96 -14.62
N THR A 567 25.92 24.63 -14.70
CA THR A 567 24.84 23.67 -15.01
C THR A 567 23.79 23.56 -13.90
N ASP A 568 24.19 23.70 -12.64
CA ASP A 568 23.31 23.50 -11.49
C ASP A 568 22.35 24.68 -11.33
N THR A 569 22.86 25.90 -11.52
CA THR A 569 22.03 27.11 -11.49
C THR A 569 21.01 27.12 -12.63
N VAL A 570 21.37 26.58 -13.81
CA VAL A 570 20.43 26.39 -14.92
C VAL A 570 19.35 25.36 -14.56
N LEU A 571 19.72 24.19 -14.03
CA LEU A 571 18.75 23.13 -13.67
C LEU A 571 17.79 23.57 -12.54
N ASN A 572 18.30 24.31 -11.55
CA ASN A 572 17.49 24.91 -10.49
C ASN A 572 16.51 25.94 -11.04
N SER A 573 16.93 26.75 -12.02
CA SER A 573 16.07 27.74 -12.67
C SER A 573 15.02 27.09 -13.56
N VAL A 574 15.34 25.98 -14.23
CA VAL A 574 14.37 25.14 -14.97
C VAL A 574 13.32 24.56 -14.02
N SER A 575 13.74 24.03 -12.87
CA SER A 575 12.82 23.49 -11.86
C SER A 575 11.92 24.56 -11.25
N ALA A 576 12.45 25.78 -11.06
CA ALA A 576 11.67 26.93 -10.63
C ALA A 576 10.63 27.32 -11.70
N LEU A 577 11.01 27.38 -12.97
CA LEU A 577 10.08 27.66 -14.07
C LEU A 577 9.02 26.57 -14.23
N ASP A 578 9.34 25.30 -14.04
CA ASP A 578 8.37 24.20 -14.03
C ASP A 578 7.31 24.38 -12.94
N SER A 579 7.76 24.65 -11.71
CA SER A 579 6.87 24.91 -10.58
C SER A 579 5.98 26.14 -10.84
N LEU A 580 6.54 27.20 -11.45
CA LEU A 580 5.81 28.42 -11.80
C LEU A 580 4.82 28.19 -12.94
N MET A 581 5.14 27.31 -13.89
CA MET A 581 4.29 26.96 -15.03
C MET A 581 3.08 26.12 -14.60
N GLN A 582 3.19 25.35 -13.52
CA GLN A 582 2.04 24.69 -12.88
C GLN A 582 1.10 25.68 -12.16
N ILE A 583 1.58 26.89 -11.83
CA ILE A 583 0.82 27.95 -11.13
C ILE A 583 0.10 28.87 -12.12
N ASP A 584 0.83 29.43 -13.09
CA ASP A 584 0.28 30.22 -14.20
C ASP A 584 1.09 29.95 -15.48
N PRO A 585 0.60 29.01 -16.32
CA PRO A 585 1.27 28.69 -17.56
C PRO A 585 1.44 29.91 -18.48
N ALA A 586 0.48 30.85 -18.47
CA ALA A 586 0.52 31.99 -19.38
C ALA A 586 1.65 32.98 -19.03
N ALA A 587 2.01 33.08 -17.75
CA ALA A 587 3.08 33.95 -17.27
C ALA A 587 4.47 33.31 -17.40
N ALA A 588 4.61 32.01 -17.11
CA ALA A 588 5.91 31.34 -17.01
C ALA A 588 6.40 30.70 -18.33
N PHE A 589 5.48 30.29 -19.20
CA PHE A 589 5.81 29.58 -20.45
C PHE A 589 6.68 30.40 -21.43
N PRO A 590 6.48 31.74 -21.60
CA PRO A 590 7.38 32.54 -22.45
C PRO A 590 8.84 32.50 -21.98
N ALA A 591 9.08 32.54 -20.67
CA ALA A 591 10.42 32.45 -20.10
C ALA A 591 11.05 31.06 -20.30
N ALA A 592 10.24 29.99 -20.22
CA ALA A 592 10.66 28.63 -20.52
C ALA A 592 11.06 28.45 -22.00
N GLN A 593 10.34 29.06 -22.93
CA GLN A 593 10.67 29.04 -24.37
C GLN A 593 11.97 29.77 -24.69
N ASP A 594 12.18 30.95 -24.10
CA ASP A 594 13.41 31.71 -24.26
C ASP A 594 14.61 30.90 -23.75
N LEU A 595 14.47 30.25 -22.59
CA LEU A 595 15.50 29.42 -22.00
C LEU A 595 15.81 28.18 -22.84
N HIS A 596 14.78 27.49 -23.35
CA HIS A 596 14.93 26.34 -24.25
C HIS A 596 15.72 26.72 -25.51
N SER A 597 15.39 27.87 -26.12
CA SER A 597 16.08 28.38 -27.30
C SER A 597 17.57 28.64 -27.04
N ALA A 598 17.91 29.19 -25.87
CA ALA A 598 19.29 29.43 -25.48
C ALA A 598 20.08 28.12 -25.26
N LEU A 599 19.46 27.13 -24.60
CA LEU A 599 20.07 25.82 -24.35
C LEU A 599 20.26 25.01 -25.65
N ALA A 600 19.26 25.03 -26.54
CA ALA A 600 19.36 24.41 -27.86
C ALA A 600 20.45 25.06 -28.72
N GLN A 601 20.64 26.38 -28.62
CA GLN A 601 21.75 27.06 -29.30
C GLN A 601 23.12 26.59 -28.78
N GLU A 602 23.28 26.43 -27.46
CA GLU A 602 24.52 25.89 -26.88
C GLU A 602 24.81 24.46 -27.36
N ARG A 603 23.79 23.60 -27.44
CA ARG A 603 23.94 22.22 -27.94
C ARG A 603 24.25 22.19 -29.45
N ASP A 604 23.43 22.84 -30.26
CA ASP A 604 23.40 22.62 -31.71
C ASP A 604 24.40 23.50 -32.47
N VAL A 605 24.72 24.68 -31.93
CA VAL A 605 25.68 25.62 -32.56
C VAL A 605 27.05 25.54 -31.90
N ASN A 606 27.10 25.49 -30.56
CA ASN A 606 28.37 25.49 -29.83
C ASN A 606 28.88 24.08 -29.50
N GLY A 607 28.06 23.04 -29.68
CA GLY A 607 28.44 21.64 -29.42
C GLY A 607 28.61 21.34 -27.92
N ASN A 608 28.00 22.15 -27.06
CA ASN A 608 28.12 22.03 -25.61
C ASN A 608 26.96 21.18 -25.06
N ASN A 609 27.28 19.94 -24.69
CA ASN A 609 26.32 18.98 -24.14
C ASN A 609 26.23 19.02 -22.61
N ALA A 610 26.89 19.98 -21.95
CA ALA A 610 26.87 20.09 -20.49
C ALA A 610 25.47 20.39 -19.94
N PHE A 611 24.58 20.95 -20.76
CA PHE A 611 23.23 21.32 -20.37
C PHE A 611 22.14 20.35 -20.87
N GLU A 612 22.51 19.17 -21.40
CA GLU A 612 21.54 18.22 -21.97
C GLU A 612 20.48 17.77 -20.95
N GLU A 613 20.87 17.63 -19.68
CA GLU A 613 19.97 17.29 -18.58
C GLU A 613 18.97 18.41 -18.30
N ALA A 614 19.42 19.67 -18.26
CA ALA A 614 18.54 20.83 -18.06
C ALA A 614 17.63 21.08 -19.27
N LEU A 615 18.12 20.83 -20.48
CA LEU A 615 17.33 20.89 -21.71
C LEU A 615 16.24 19.82 -21.71
N THR A 616 16.58 18.57 -21.35
CA THR A 616 15.61 17.47 -21.24
C THR A 616 14.58 17.74 -20.14
N ALA A 617 15.01 18.25 -18.99
CA ALA A 617 14.10 18.62 -17.90
C ALA A 617 13.13 19.72 -18.33
N LEU A 618 13.62 20.76 -19.01
CA LEU A 618 12.79 21.86 -19.52
C LEU A 618 11.83 21.40 -20.63
N GLU A 619 12.27 20.51 -21.51
CA GLU A 619 11.44 19.90 -22.55
C GLU A 619 10.32 19.05 -21.93
N ASN A 620 10.63 18.25 -20.90
CA ASN A 620 9.62 17.51 -20.14
C ASN A 620 8.66 18.48 -19.44
N SER A 621 9.14 19.48 -18.72
CA SER A 621 8.29 20.50 -18.09
C SER A 621 7.33 21.17 -19.09
N ILE A 622 7.81 21.50 -20.28
CA ILE A 622 6.99 22.08 -21.36
C ILE A 622 5.98 21.06 -21.91
N LEU A 623 6.38 19.80 -22.09
CA LEU A 623 5.52 18.71 -22.59
C LEU A 623 4.43 18.31 -21.59
N GLU A 624 4.76 18.27 -20.32
CA GLU A 624 3.87 17.94 -19.21
C GLU A 624 2.83 19.04 -18.98
N ASN A 625 3.20 20.29 -19.26
CA ASN A 625 2.29 21.44 -19.25
C ASN A 625 1.61 21.72 -20.60
N ALA A 626 1.90 20.95 -21.66
CA ALA A 626 1.23 21.09 -22.97
C ALA A 626 -0.26 20.70 -22.93
N ASP A 627 -0.68 19.92 -21.94
CA ASP A 627 -2.10 19.60 -21.70
C ASP A 627 -2.84 20.71 -20.92
N ALA A 628 -2.12 21.53 -20.15
CA ALA A 628 -2.63 22.79 -19.61
C ALA A 628 -2.86 23.84 -20.73
N TYR A 629 -1.99 23.83 -21.76
CA TYR A 629 -2.18 24.58 -23.00
C TYR A 629 -3.40 24.09 -23.81
N ASN A 630 -3.60 22.77 -23.97
CA ASN A 630 -4.80 22.22 -24.60
C ASN A 630 -6.10 22.61 -23.87
N SER A 631 -6.03 22.81 -22.55
CA SER A 631 -7.18 23.21 -21.74
C SER A 631 -7.45 24.72 -21.78
N ALA A 632 -6.42 25.57 -21.86
CA ALA A 632 -6.56 27.01 -22.04
C ALA A 632 -6.93 27.41 -23.49
N VAL A 633 -6.53 26.63 -24.49
CA VAL A 633 -6.75 26.88 -25.93
C VAL A 633 -7.95 26.08 -26.47
N SER A 634 -8.93 25.78 -25.61
CA SER A 634 -10.16 25.07 -26.00
C SER A 634 -11.28 25.97 -26.53
N ALA A 635 -10.97 27.22 -26.89
CA ALA A 635 -11.97 28.18 -27.33
C ALA A 635 -12.13 28.38 -28.85
N GLN A 636 -11.15 28.14 -29.75
CA GLN A 636 -11.36 28.63 -31.13
C GLN A 636 -10.57 28.12 -32.36
N GLN A 637 -10.07 26.88 -32.47
CA GLN A 637 -9.53 26.37 -33.77
C GLN A 637 -9.88 24.89 -34.09
N THR A 638 -9.85 24.52 -35.37
CA THR A 638 -10.28 23.18 -35.87
C THR A 638 -9.17 22.13 -35.86
N ALA A 639 -9.52 20.86 -35.63
CA ALA A 639 -8.60 19.72 -35.47
C ALA A 639 -7.59 19.53 -36.64
N ASP A 640 -7.95 19.94 -37.86
CA ASP A 640 -7.10 19.83 -39.04
C ASP A 640 -6.00 20.91 -39.09
N GLN A 641 -6.20 22.06 -38.43
CA GLN A 641 -5.17 23.12 -38.31
C GLN A 641 -4.14 22.80 -37.23
N LEU A 642 -4.54 22.04 -36.21
CA LEU A 642 -3.69 21.59 -35.10
C LEU A 642 -2.73 20.47 -35.52
N SER A 643 -3.16 19.55 -36.40
CA SER A 643 -2.27 18.53 -36.98
C SER A 643 -1.12 19.16 -37.78
N GLY A 644 -1.39 20.25 -38.50
CA GLY A 644 -0.38 20.92 -39.34
C GLY A 644 0.71 21.65 -38.55
N ILE A 645 0.36 22.26 -37.41
CA ILE A 645 1.31 22.98 -36.55
C ILE A 645 2.12 21.99 -35.70
N ALA A 646 1.50 20.93 -35.18
CA ALA A 646 2.21 19.84 -34.50
C ALA A 646 3.15 19.07 -35.45
N GLU A 647 2.76 18.90 -36.72
CA GLU A 647 3.62 18.30 -37.75
C GLU A 647 4.81 19.20 -38.14
N GLU A 648 4.66 20.52 -38.09
CA GLU A 648 5.75 21.49 -38.33
C GLU A 648 6.70 21.57 -37.12
N PHE A 649 6.17 21.47 -35.89
CA PHE A 649 6.92 21.39 -34.64
C PHE A 649 7.74 20.08 -34.49
N LEU A 650 7.24 18.96 -35.03
CA LEU A 650 7.88 17.64 -34.90
C LEU A 650 8.75 17.23 -36.11
N GLN A 651 8.80 18.02 -37.19
CA GLN A 651 9.56 17.64 -38.39
C GLN A 651 11.05 17.98 -38.35
N GLU A 652 11.55 18.81 -37.43
CA GLU A 652 12.95 19.22 -37.46
C GLU A 652 13.90 18.38 -36.59
N ASN A 653 13.46 17.62 -35.60
CA ASN A 653 14.34 16.67 -34.90
C ASN A 653 13.59 15.44 -34.36
N GLY A 654 13.92 14.27 -34.92
CA GLY A 654 13.28 13.01 -34.56
C GLY A 654 13.68 12.50 -33.17
N ALA A 655 12.76 12.59 -32.22
CA ALA A 655 12.66 11.71 -31.06
C ALA A 655 11.21 11.74 -30.58
N SER A 656 10.50 10.61 -30.68
CA SER A 656 9.20 10.44 -30.03
C SER A 656 9.33 9.35 -28.97
N ALA A 657 9.58 9.77 -27.74
CA ALA A 657 9.36 8.99 -26.54
C ALA A 657 8.39 9.79 -25.67
N GLY A 658 7.13 9.33 -25.62
CA GLY A 658 6.10 9.93 -24.77
C GLY A 658 6.35 9.54 -23.33
N ILE A 659 6.73 10.52 -22.51
CA ILE A 659 6.69 10.46 -21.05
C ILE A 659 5.46 11.28 -20.66
N ALA A 660 4.50 10.67 -19.98
CA ALA A 660 3.41 11.38 -19.34
C ALA A 660 3.78 11.53 -17.85
N SER A 661 3.99 12.77 -17.41
CA SER A 661 4.02 13.15 -16.00
C SER A 661 2.74 13.90 -15.70
N GLY A 662 2.22 13.69 -14.51
CA GLY A 662 1.08 14.44 -14.01
C GLY A 662 1.28 14.71 -12.53
N THR A 663 1.12 15.98 -12.14
CA THR A 663 0.96 16.38 -10.74
C THR A 663 -0.52 16.37 -10.39
N GLY A 664 -0.89 15.61 -9.36
CA GLY A 664 -2.28 15.53 -8.89
C GLY A 664 -2.43 14.69 -7.64
N SER A 665 -3.30 15.13 -6.73
CA SER A 665 -3.71 14.36 -5.54
C SER A 665 -4.92 13.49 -5.86
N GLY A 666 -4.77 12.17 -5.77
CA GLY A 666 -5.87 11.22 -5.92
C GLY A 666 -5.44 9.78 -5.62
N SER A 667 -6.39 8.94 -5.18
CA SER A 667 -6.18 7.48 -5.11
C SER A 667 -6.37 6.85 -6.49
N GLY A 668 -5.32 6.23 -7.03
CA GLY A 668 -5.35 5.51 -8.30
C GLY A 668 -4.10 4.64 -8.53
N THR A 669 -4.21 3.67 -9.44
CA THR A 669 -3.11 2.78 -9.88
C THR A 669 -2.55 3.28 -11.23
N GLY A 670 -1.27 3.63 -11.31
CA GLY A 670 -0.61 4.12 -12.53
C GLY A 670 0.94 4.11 -12.46
N SER A 671 1.60 4.32 -13.61
CA SER A 671 3.07 4.44 -13.74
C SER A 671 3.45 5.81 -14.31
N GLY A 672 4.33 6.54 -13.63
CA GLY A 672 4.82 7.87 -14.02
C GLY A 672 5.91 8.39 -13.06
N SER A 673 6.71 9.36 -13.49
CA SER A 673 7.64 10.11 -12.62
C SER A 673 6.97 11.41 -12.18
N GLY A 674 7.03 11.76 -10.89
CA GLY A 674 6.38 12.95 -10.33
C GLY A 674 6.52 13.07 -8.81
N THR A 675 6.16 14.23 -8.24
CA THR A 675 6.17 14.53 -6.80
C THR A 675 4.73 14.67 -6.28
N GLY A 676 4.40 14.01 -5.16
CA GLY A 676 3.04 14.02 -4.61
C GLY A 676 2.86 13.17 -3.33
N SER A 677 1.69 13.30 -2.68
CA SER A 677 1.29 12.54 -1.48
C SER A 677 -0.03 11.80 -1.73
N GLY A 678 -0.09 10.51 -1.38
CA GLY A 678 -1.29 9.67 -1.54
C GLY A 678 -1.06 8.20 -1.12
N SER A 679 -2.15 7.42 -1.03
CA SER A 679 -2.13 5.96 -0.85
C SER A 679 -2.58 5.25 -2.13
N GLY A 680 -1.75 4.35 -2.64
CA GLY A 680 -1.99 3.55 -3.85
C GLY A 680 -0.83 2.60 -4.18
N THR A 681 -1.05 1.65 -5.10
CA THR A 681 -0.03 0.69 -5.62
C THR A 681 0.41 1.11 -7.04
N GLY A 682 1.72 1.34 -7.26
CA GLY A 682 2.27 1.80 -8.56
C GLY A 682 3.82 1.76 -8.63
N SER A 683 4.40 1.99 -9.81
CA SER A 683 5.86 2.04 -10.06
C SER A 683 6.27 3.34 -10.77
N GLY A 684 7.26 4.05 -10.23
CA GLY A 684 7.74 5.35 -10.74
C GLY A 684 9.00 5.85 -10.00
N SER A 685 9.72 6.83 -10.56
CA SER A 685 10.82 7.53 -9.87
C SER A 685 10.39 8.95 -9.48
N GLY A 686 10.49 9.28 -8.20
CA GLY A 686 10.02 10.56 -7.65
C GLY A 686 10.28 10.71 -6.14
N THR A 687 10.03 11.89 -5.60
CA THR A 687 10.16 12.22 -4.16
C THR A 687 8.78 12.51 -3.56
N GLY A 688 8.43 11.86 -2.45
CA GLY A 688 7.09 11.92 -1.86
C GLY A 688 6.95 11.18 -0.52
N SER A 689 5.80 11.30 0.15
CA SER A 689 5.47 10.64 1.43
C SER A 689 4.09 9.97 1.33
N GLY A 690 4.00 8.70 1.76
CA GLY A 690 2.76 7.92 1.71
C GLY A 690 2.91 6.51 2.31
N SER A 691 1.79 5.81 2.50
CA SER A 691 1.73 4.40 2.90
C SER A 691 1.09 3.58 1.77
N GLY A 692 1.81 2.55 1.30
CA GLY A 692 1.42 1.67 0.21
C GLY A 692 2.52 0.66 -0.16
N THR A 693 2.20 -0.32 -1.00
CA THR A 693 3.15 -1.31 -1.54
C THR A 693 3.53 -0.93 -2.99
N GLY A 694 4.81 -0.60 -3.26
CA GLY A 694 5.35 -0.32 -4.61
C GLY A 694 6.89 -0.41 -4.74
N SER A 695 7.42 -0.53 -5.96
CA SER A 695 8.87 -0.55 -6.28
C SER A 695 9.27 0.68 -7.12
N GLY A 696 10.35 1.37 -6.74
CA GLY A 696 10.91 2.53 -7.43
C GLY A 696 12.23 3.03 -6.81
N SER A 697 13.02 3.82 -7.56
CA SER A 697 14.18 4.56 -7.04
C SER A 697 13.81 6.01 -6.74
N GLY A 698 13.97 6.41 -5.47
CA GLY A 698 13.65 7.75 -4.98
C GLY A 698 14.04 7.96 -3.51
N THR A 699 13.97 9.20 -3.03
CA THR A 699 14.21 9.59 -1.63
C THR A 699 12.89 10.02 -0.98
N GLY A 700 12.54 9.40 0.16
CA GLY A 700 11.26 9.64 0.86
C GLY A 700 11.15 8.93 2.21
N SER A 701 10.08 9.18 2.97
CA SER A 701 9.82 8.59 4.29
C SER A 701 8.39 8.01 4.36
N GLY A 702 8.25 6.77 4.81
CA GLY A 702 6.97 6.06 4.96
C GLY A 702 7.13 4.67 5.63
N SER A 703 6.02 4.07 6.06
CA SER A 703 5.94 2.68 6.53
C SER A 703 5.26 1.81 5.48
N GLY A 704 5.93 0.75 5.03
CA GLY A 704 5.44 -0.21 4.05
C GLY A 704 6.45 -1.34 3.79
N THR A 705 6.02 -2.45 3.21
CA THR A 705 6.89 -3.59 2.82
C THR A 705 7.27 -3.48 1.34
N GLY A 706 8.55 -3.19 1.01
CA GLY A 706 9.03 -2.96 -0.37
C GLY A 706 10.53 -3.26 -0.57
N SER A 707 11.01 -3.34 -1.82
CA SER A 707 12.46 -3.24 -2.15
C SER A 707 12.62 -2.16 -3.21
N GLY A 708 13.48 -1.20 -2.90
CA GLY A 708 14.06 -0.24 -3.83
C GLY A 708 15.45 0.14 -3.32
N SER A 709 16.33 0.57 -4.22
CA SER A 709 17.59 1.21 -3.83
C SER A 709 17.34 2.69 -3.57
N GLY A 710 17.37 3.08 -2.30
CA GLY A 710 17.21 4.47 -1.86
C GLY A 710 17.80 4.67 -0.46
N THR A 711 18.31 5.87 -0.17
CA THR A 711 18.82 6.23 1.16
C THR A 711 17.69 6.86 1.97
N GLY A 712 17.00 6.07 2.79
CA GLY A 712 15.92 6.51 3.68
C GLY A 712 15.93 5.74 5.00
N SER A 713 15.40 6.35 6.07
CA SER A 713 15.34 5.74 7.41
C SER A 713 13.98 5.07 7.63
N GLY A 714 13.93 3.73 7.59
CA GLY A 714 12.77 2.92 7.95
C GLY A 714 13.21 1.70 8.77
N SER A 715 12.33 1.19 9.63
CA SER A 715 12.60 -0.01 10.46
C SER A 715 12.19 -1.26 9.69
N GLY A 716 13.17 -1.99 9.15
CA GLY A 716 12.97 -3.28 8.48
C GLY A 716 13.97 -4.32 9.00
N THR A 717 13.50 -5.54 9.26
CA THR A 717 14.34 -6.67 9.71
C THR A 717 15.11 -7.28 8.52
N GLY A 718 16.34 -6.81 8.26
CA GLY A 718 17.21 -7.38 7.23
C GLY A 718 18.07 -8.53 7.75
N SER A 719 17.76 -9.78 7.39
CA SER A 719 18.62 -10.96 7.60
C SER A 719 19.67 -11.10 6.48
N GLY A 720 20.85 -11.63 6.83
CA GLY A 720 22.14 -11.48 6.12
C GLY A 720 22.28 -12.02 4.69
N LEU A 721 21.24 -12.56 4.05
CA LEU A 721 21.27 -12.96 2.63
C LEU A 721 20.98 -11.78 1.68
N GLY A 722 20.36 -10.70 2.17
CA GLY A 722 20.08 -9.49 1.38
C GLY A 722 21.31 -8.61 1.06
N GLN A 723 22.42 -8.76 1.80
CA GLN A 723 23.62 -7.92 1.60
C GLN A 723 24.47 -8.33 0.39
N SER A 724 24.27 -9.52 -0.19
CA SER A 724 25.08 -10.01 -1.31
C SER A 724 24.71 -9.36 -2.66
N LEU A 725 23.46 -8.92 -2.83
CA LEU A 725 22.98 -8.21 -4.03
C LEU A 725 23.52 -6.78 -4.15
N ALA A 726 23.57 -6.03 -3.04
CA ALA A 726 23.97 -4.62 -3.02
C ALA A 726 25.47 -4.38 -3.29
N SER A 727 26.30 -5.43 -3.28
CA SER A 727 27.75 -5.34 -3.43
C SER A 727 28.28 -5.90 -4.75
N SER A 728 27.44 -6.51 -5.60
CA SER A 728 27.87 -7.23 -6.80
C SER A 728 27.77 -6.44 -8.11
N GLY A 729 27.00 -5.34 -8.16
CA GLY A 729 26.81 -4.52 -9.37
C GLY A 729 26.13 -5.24 -10.54
N LEU A 730 25.56 -6.43 -10.30
CA LEU A 730 25.01 -7.32 -11.34
C LEU A 730 23.65 -6.87 -11.89
N THR A 731 23.00 -5.91 -11.24
CA THR A 731 21.63 -5.46 -11.55
C THR A 731 21.59 -4.02 -12.09
N ASP A 732 22.75 -3.41 -12.36
CA ASP A 732 22.84 -2.08 -12.97
C ASP A 732 22.13 -2.09 -14.34
N GLY A 733 21.02 -1.35 -14.47
CA GLY A 733 20.25 -1.23 -15.70
C GLY A 733 18.98 -2.08 -15.79
N LEU A 734 18.68 -2.93 -14.79
CA LEU A 734 17.39 -3.61 -14.67
C LEU A 734 16.35 -2.74 -13.95
N SER A 735 15.06 -2.93 -14.25
CA SER A 735 14.00 -2.44 -13.38
C SER A 735 13.94 -3.22 -12.07
N ASP A 736 13.38 -2.61 -11.01
CA ASP A 736 13.20 -3.29 -9.71
C ASP A 736 12.38 -4.59 -9.83
N ASN A 737 11.42 -4.63 -10.76
CA ASN A 737 10.59 -5.81 -11.04
C ASN A 737 11.42 -6.95 -11.63
N GLU A 738 12.30 -6.64 -12.57
CA GLU A 738 13.20 -7.59 -13.24
C GLU A 738 14.28 -8.09 -12.29
N ALA A 739 14.87 -7.19 -11.49
CA ALA A 739 15.86 -7.55 -10.47
C ALA A 739 15.25 -8.48 -9.40
N ALA A 740 13.98 -8.27 -9.03
CA ALA A 740 13.29 -9.13 -8.09
C ALA A 740 12.98 -10.52 -8.68
N VAL A 741 12.62 -10.61 -9.96
CA VAL A 741 12.44 -11.89 -10.66
C VAL A 741 13.78 -12.63 -10.75
N VAL A 742 14.86 -11.94 -11.10
CA VAL A 742 16.22 -12.49 -11.10
C VAL A 742 16.58 -13.06 -9.73
N TYR A 743 16.27 -12.33 -8.65
CA TYR A 743 16.49 -12.80 -7.28
C TYR A 743 15.63 -14.00 -6.91
N LEU A 744 14.33 -13.97 -7.20
CA LEU A 744 13.40 -15.07 -6.93
C LEU A 744 13.77 -16.33 -7.71
N MET A 745 14.16 -16.20 -8.98
CA MET A 745 14.64 -17.32 -9.79
C MET A 745 15.96 -17.88 -9.26
N ALA A 746 16.87 -17.02 -8.80
CA ALA A 746 18.13 -17.44 -8.19
C ALA A 746 17.89 -18.16 -6.85
N LEU A 747 16.99 -17.64 -5.99
CA LEU A 747 16.60 -18.27 -4.74
C LEU A 747 15.88 -19.61 -4.99
N GLN A 748 14.95 -19.64 -5.94
CA GLN A 748 14.24 -20.86 -6.34
C GLN A 748 15.22 -21.91 -6.84
N SER A 749 16.14 -21.54 -7.73
CA SER A 749 17.17 -22.44 -8.24
C SER A 749 18.13 -22.89 -7.13
N PHE A 750 18.43 -22.02 -6.17
CA PHE A 750 19.25 -22.34 -5.00
C PHE A 750 18.52 -23.32 -4.08
N TYR A 751 17.23 -23.10 -3.83
CA TYR A 751 16.37 -24.00 -3.08
C TYR A 751 16.23 -25.36 -3.80
N ASP A 752 16.04 -25.39 -5.11
CA ASP A 752 15.93 -26.65 -5.86
C ASP A 752 17.24 -27.45 -5.85
N GLN A 753 18.40 -26.77 -5.75
CA GLN A 753 19.70 -27.42 -5.65
C GLN A 753 20.14 -27.79 -4.22
N THR A 754 19.68 -27.05 -3.20
CA THR A 754 20.16 -27.18 -1.81
C THR A 754 19.09 -27.61 -0.81
N GLY A 755 17.84 -27.24 -1.05
CA GLY A 755 16.70 -27.37 -0.15
C GLY A 755 16.66 -26.40 1.02
N ASN A 756 17.50 -25.35 1.02
CA ASN A 756 17.69 -24.44 2.15
C ASN A 756 16.36 -23.79 2.62
N GLN A 757 15.97 -23.99 3.89
CA GLN A 757 14.70 -23.50 4.44
C GLN A 757 14.66 -21.98 4.61
N ASP A 758 15.81 -21.34 4.85
CA ASP A 758 15.90 -19.87 4.84
C ASP A 758 15.64 -19.33 3.42
N ALA A 759 16.10 -20.05 2.39
CA ALA A 759 15.79 -19.71 1.00
C ALA A 759 14.29 -19.89 0.70
N LEU A 760 13.63 -20.93 1.25
CA LEU A 760 12.18 -21.11 1.13
C LEU A 760 11.38 -20.00 1.83
N SER A 761 11.81 -19.60 3.03
CA SER A 761 11.24 -18.45 3.76
C SER A 761 11.45 -17.15 2.99
N LEU A 762 12.61 -16.97 2.37
CA LEU A 762 12.90 -15.82 1.51
C LEU A 762 12.11 -15.86 0.19
N ILE A 763 11.93 -17.01 -0.45
CA ILE A 763 11.07 -17.16 -1.64
C ILE A 763 9.65 -16.78 -1.26
N SER A 764 9.14 -17.29 -0.15
CA SER A 764 7.77 -17.05 0.31
C SER A 764 7.55 -15.58 0.63
N SER A 765 8.39 -15.00 1.49
CA SER A 765 8.31 -13.58 1.85
C SER A 765 8.56 -12.66 0.65
N THR A 766 9.51 -12.99 -0.24
CA THR A 766 9.82 -12.15 -1.41
C THR A 766 8.73 -12.27 -2.48
N ALA A 767 8.19 -13.45 -2.76
CA ALA A 767 7.14 -13.65 -3.75
C ALA A 767 5.82 -13.02 -3.30
N LEU A 768 5.46 -13.20 -2.03
CA LEU A 768 4.32 -12.54 -1.41
C LEU A 768 4.48 -11.01 -1.48
N ARG A 769 5.66 -10.51 -1.11
CA ARG A 769 5.94 -9.07 -1.19
C ARG A 769 5.86 -8.58 -2.63
N GLN A 770 6.51 -9.24 -3.58
CA GLN A 770 6.52 -8.84 -5.00
C GLN A 770 5.14 -8.91 -5.66
N SER A 771 4.34 -9.92 -5.31
CA SER A 771 2.93 -9.96 -5.70
C SER A 771 2.13 -8.81 -5.08
N GLY A 772 2.38 -8.48 -3.80
CA GLY A 772 1.76 -7.34 -3.11
C GLY A 772 2.21 -5.97 -3.64
N LEU A 773 3.40 -5.90 -4.23
CA LEU A 773 3.93 -4.74 -4.97
C LEU A 773 3.38 -4.63 -6.39
N GLY A 774 2.59 -5.61 -6.86
CA GLY A 774 2.03 -5.63 -8.20
C GLY A 774 3.07 -5.90 -9.30
N ASN A 775 4.18 -6.57 -9.00
CA ASN A 775 5.19 -6.93 -9.99
C ASN A 775 4.56 -7.79 -11.10
N ALA A 776 4.42 -7.24 -12.31
CA ALA A 776 3.73 -7.89 -13.43
C ALA A 776 4.37 -9.20 -13.90
N LEU A 777 5.60 -9.44 -13.48
CA LEU A 777 6.33 -10.66 -13.73
C LEU A 777 6.15 -11.68 -12.61
N VAL A 778 5.61 -11.32 -11.44
CA VAL A 778 5.25 -12.24 -10.36
C VAL A 778 3.72 -12.34 -10.29
N TYR A 779 3.18 -13.52 -10.55
CA TYR A 779 1.73 -13.73 -10.68
C TYR A 779 1.29 -14.96 -9.91
N ASN A 780 0.01 -15.00 -9.54
CA ASN A 780 -0.58 -16.20 -8.97
C ASN A 780 -0.57 -17.32 -10.03
N ARG A 781 0.00 -18.45 -9.66
CA ARG A 781 0.09 -19.61 -10.55
C ARG A 781 -1.30 -20.20 -10.77
N ILE A 782 -1.51 -20.80 -11.94
CA ILE A 782 -2.70 -21.64 -12.14
C ILE A 782 -2.49 -22.94 -11.36
N ASN A 783 -3.25 -23.12 -10.28
CA ASN A 783 -3.10 -24.23 -9.33
C ASN A 783 -3.98 -25.43 -9.70
N ASP A 784 -3.76 -26.02 -10.88
CA ASP A 784 -4.51 -27.20 -11.36
C ASP A 784 -3.65 -28.48 -11.47
N GLY A 785 -2.41 -28.42 -10.99
CA GLY A 785 -1.43 -29.51 -11.10
C GLY A 785 -0.95 -29.77 -12.53
N GLY A 786 -1.25 -28.86 -13.47
CA GLY A 786 -0.82 -28.90 -14.86
C GLY A 786 0.48 -28.10 -15.12
N PRO A 787 0.91 -27.99 -16.39
CA PRO A 787 2.09 -27.22 -16.78
C PRO A 787 1.91 -25.71 -16.57
N GLU A 788 3.00 -24.97 -16.68
CA GLU A 788 3.07 -23.56 -16.41
C GLU A 788 2.29 -22.71 -17.44
N PHE A 789 1.65 -21.66 -16.96
CA PHE A 789 0.94 -20.69 -17.78
C PHE A 789 1.45 -19.27 -17.50
N VAL A 790 1.68 -18.50 -18.55
CA VAL A 790 2.16 -17.12 -18.49
C VAL A 790 1.02 -16.14 -18.77
N PRO A 791 0.80 -15.11 -17.92
CA PRO A 791 -0.15 -14.06 -18.20
C PRO A 791 0.21 -13.28 -19.48
N VAL A 792 -0.78 -12.98 -20.33
CA VAL A 792 -0.56 -12.17 -21.56
C VAL A 792 0.01 -10.79 -21.23
N THR A 793 -0.29 -10.28 -20.04
CA THR A 793 0.26 -9.03 -19.49
C THR A 793 1.76 -9.12 -19.22
N SER A 794 2.26 -10.26 -18.72
CA SER A 794 3.70 -10.47 -18.51
C SER A 794 4.43 -10.63 -19.84
N VAL A 795 3.81 -11.27 -20.83
CA VAL A 795 4.34 -11.32 -22.20
C VAL A 795 4.43 -9.91 -22.80
N SER A 796 3.39 -9.10 -22.66
CA SER A 796 3.37 -7.70 -23.10
C SER A 796 4.51 -6.89 -22.46
N TYR A 797 4.72 -7.06 -21.16
CA TYR A 797 5.78 -6.39 -20.42
C TYR A 797 7.17 -6.73 -20.94
N LEU A 798 7.51 -8.01 -21.03
CA LEU A 798 8.86 -8.47 -21.42
C LEU A 798 9.19 -8.26 -22.90
N THR A 799 8.17 -8.12 -23.76
CA THR A 799 8.35 -7.97 -25.21
C THR A 799 8.12 -6.54 -25.71
N GLY A 800 7.53 -5.67 -24.89
CA GLY A 800 7.07 -4.34 -25.30
C GLY A 800 5.87 -4.34 -26.26
N MET A 801 5.23 -5.50 -26.50
CA MET A 801 4.04 -5.58 -27.35
C MET A 801 2.85 -4.90 -26.68
N ARG A 802 2.06 -4.11 -27.42
CA ARG A 802 0.87 -3.43 -26.89
C ARG A 802 -0.23 -4.42 -26.55
N TYR A 803 -0.63 -4.45 -25.28
CA TYR A 803 -1.79 -5.20 -24.79
C TYR A 803 -3.08 -4.39 -24.91
N VAL A 804 -4.16 -5.04 -25.38
CA VAL A 804 -5.52 -4.48 -25.40
C VAL A 804 -6.51 -5.54 -24.91
N TRP A 805 -7.27 -5.20 -23.87
CA TRP A 805 -8.39 -6.00 -23.39
C TRP A 805 -9.71 -5.55 -24.04
N ASN A 806 -10.41 -6.47 -24.70
CA ASN A 806 -11.76 -6.22 -25.20
C ASN A 806 -12.81 -6.83 -24.28
N ARG A 807 -13.40 -6.01 -23.40
CA ARG A 807 -14.45 -6.43 -22.44
C ARG A 807 -15.67 -7.06 -23.10
N ASN A 808 -16.03 -6.66 -24.32
CA ASN A 808 -17.23 -7.16 -25.00
C ASN A 808 -17.01 -8.53 -25.66
N LEU A 809 -15.75 -8.91 -25.91
CA LEU A 809 -15.37 -10.16 -26.59
C LEU A 809 -14.54 -11.10 -25.71
N SER A 810 -14.28 -10.74 -24.45
CA SER A 810 -13.38 -11.45 -23.51
C SER A 810 -12.07 -11.91 -24.18
N THR A 811 -11.48 -11.01 -24.97
CA THR A 811 -10.29 -11.31 -25.79
C THR A 811 -9.13 -10.41 -25.38
N ALA A 812 -7.97 -11.01 -25.12
CA ALA A 812 -6.70 -10.34 -24.92
C ALA A 812 -5.96 -10.22 -26.26
N VAL A 813 -5.51 -9.03 -26.61
CA VAL A 813 -4.79 -8.80 -27.86
C VAL A 813 -3.39 -8.27 -27.58
N LEU A 814 -2.36 -8.90 -28.14
CA LEU A 814 -1.00 -8.38 -28.24
C LEU A 814 -0.73 -7.88 -29.66
N ALA A 815 -0.21 -6.67 -29.79
CA ALA A 815 0.15 -6.10 -31.08
C ALA A 815 1.46 -5.31 -31.04
N SER A 816 2.29 -5.47 -32.06
CA SER A 816 3.49 -4.64 -32.28
C SER A 816 3.69 -4.44 -33.78
N GLY A 817 3.56 -3.19 -34.25
CA GLY A 817 3.62 -2.86 -35.66
C GLY A 817 2.58 -3.64 -36.50
N ALA A 818 3.06 -4.55 -37.35
CA ALA A 818 2.23 -5.41 -38.20
C ALA A 818 1.84 -6.74 -37.55
N GLU A 819 2.40 -7.08 -36.39
CA GLU A 819 2.13 -8.34 -35.69
C GLU A 819 0.93 -8.20 -34.74
N TYR A 820 0.05 -9.20 -34.77
CA TYR A 820 -1.19 -9.23 -33.99
C TYR A 820 -1.42 -10.65 -33.46
N TYR A 821 -1.76 -10.79 -32.18
CA TYR A 821 -2.13 -12.06 -31.55
C TYR A 821 -3.34 -11.83 -30.63
N GLY A 822 -4.46 -12.48 -30.92
CA GLY A 822 -5.68 -12.44 -30.11
C GLY A 822 -5.90 -13.77 -29.40
N PHE A 823 -5.97 -13.74 -28.08
CA PHE A 823 -6.15 -14.89 -27.21
C PHE A 823 -7.51 -14.80 -26.57
N SER A 824 -8.30 -15.86 -26.69
CA SER A 824 -9.67 -15.90 -26.22
C SER A 824 -9.79 -16.83 -25.02
N GLN A 825 -10.66 -16.48 -24.06
CA GLN A 825 -10.80 -17.18 -22.79
C GLN A 825 -11.23 -18.65 -23.00
N TYR A 826 -10.50 -19.60 -22.41
CA TYR A 826 -10.74 -21.06 -22.50
C TYR A 826 -10.65 -21.64 -23.93
N SER A 827 -9.90 -20.99 -24.83
CA SER A 827 -9.61 -21.49 -26.17
C SER A 827 -8.12 -21.69 -26.39
N ASP A 828 -7.76 -22.71 -27.15
CA ASP A 828 -6.42 -22.93 -27.68
C ASP A 828 -6.14 -22.13 -28.96
N GLN A 829 -7.12 -21.39 -29.50
CA GLN A 829 -6.97 -20.65 -30.74
C GLN A 829 -6.36 -19.25 -30.54
N VAL A 830 -5.48 -18.86 -31.47
CA VAL A 830 -4.82 -17.56 -31.53
C VAL A 830 -5.16 -16.86 -32.85
N GLN A 831 -5.72 -15.65 -32.74
CA GLN A 831 -6.13 -14.83 -33.88
C GLN A 831 -4.96 -13.95 -34.37
N ARG A 832 -4.59 -14.03 -35.65
CA ARG A 832 -3.45 -13.25 -36.20
C ARG A 832 -3.83 -12.02 -37.04
N SER A 833 -5.13 -11.71 -37.20
CA SER A 833 -5.63 -10.55 -37.97
C SER A 833 -6.97 -10.02 -37.45
N ARG A 834 -7.19 -8.69 -37.54
CA ARG A 834 -8.46 -8.00 -37.20
C ARG A 834 -9.62 -8.33 -38.14
N GLU A 835 -9.31 -8.60 -39.40
CA GLU A 835 -10.27 -9.11 -40.37
C GLU A 835 -10.15 -10.64 -40.37
N SER A 836 -11.25 -11.31 -40.05
CA SER A 836 -11.31 -12.75 -39.77
C SER A 836 -10.45 -13.60 -40.71
N GLY A 837 -9.50 -14.32 -40.13
CA GLY A 837 -8.83 -15.46 -40.78
C GLY A 837 -7.32 -15.48 -40.61
N THR A 838 -6.83 -16.17 -39.57
CA THR A 838 -5.60 -17.00 -39.62
C THR A 838 -5.54 -17.82 -38.33
N GLU A 839 -5.58 -19.15 -38.47
CA GLU A 839 -5.67 -20.16 -37.40
C GLU A 839 -4.28 -20.53 -36.88
N GLU A 840 -3.98 -20.13 -35.65
CA GLU A 840 -2.83 -20.60 -34.90
C GLU A 840 -3.35 -21.23 -33.60
N TYR A 841 -2.72 -22.32 -33.12
CA TYR A 841 -3.19 -23.08 -31.97
C TYR A 841 -2.09 -23.25 -30.92
N MET A 842 -2.48 -23.16 -29.65
CA MET A 842 -1.67 -23.43 -28.47
C MET A 842 -1.82 -24.90 -28.06
N GLU A 843 -0.83 -25.48 -27.38
CA GLU A 843 -0.91 -26.88 -26.94
C GLU A 843 -2.01 -27.14 -25.91
N GLN A 844 -2.34 -26.10 -25.13
CA GLN A 844 -3.47 -26.10 -24.21
C GLN A 844 -4.27 -24.81 -24.34
N ALA A 845 -5.55 -24.91 -24.00
CA ALA A 845 -6.43 -23.76 -23.97
C ALA A 845 -5.93 -22.70 -22.98
N ALA A 846 -5.97 -21.44 -23.40
CA ALA A 846 -5.66 -20.32 -22.52
C ALA A 846 -6.65 -20.30 -21.35
N LYS A 847 -6.15 -20.00 -20.16
CA LYS A 847 -6.94 -19.92 -18.93
C LYS A 847 -7.18 -18.47 -18.57
N ALA A 848 -8.11 -18.22 -17.66
CA ALA A 848 -8.32 -16.90 -17.11
C ALA A 848 -8.40 -16.94 -15.60
N GLN A 849 -7.74 -15.95 -15.00
CA GLN A 849 -7.78 -15.66 -13.58
C GLN A 849 -8.12 -14.17 -13.47
N GLY A 850 -9.30 -13.87 -12.94
CA GLY A 850 -9.90 -12.54 -13.05
C GLY A 850 -10.11 -12.13 -14.52
N ASN A 851 -9.66 -10.92 -14.87
CA ASN A 851 -9.73 -10.38 -16.25
C ASN A 851 -8.45 -10.64 -17.06
N ILE A 852 -7.54 -11.49 -16.58
CA ILE A 852 -6.23 -11.73 -17.21
C ILE A 852 -6.20 -13.12 -17.83
N ILE A 853 -5.96 -13.15 -19.14
CA ILE A 853 -5.76 -14.39 -19.86
C ILE A 853 -4.32 -14.88 -19.63
N HIS A 854 -4.18 -16.17 -19.37
CA HIS A 854 -2.92 -16.88 -19.19
C HIS A 854 -2.76 -17.89 -20.32
N ILE A 855 -1.63 -17.81 -21.01
CA ILE A 855 -1.27 -18.64 -22.17
C ILE A 855 -0.28 -19.70 -21.71
N HIS A 856 -0.38 -20.90 -22.28
CA HIS A 856 0.54 -21.99 -21.99
C HIS A 856 2.01 -21.59 -22.27
N GLU A 857 2.91 -21.85 -21.32
CA GLU A 857 4.30 -21.40 -21.36
C GLU A 857 5.03 -21.83 -22.64
N ALA A 858 4.88 -23.08 -23.08
CA ALA A 858 5.56 -23.56 -24.29
C ALA A 858 5.28 -22.69 -25.53
N TYR A 859 4.07 -22.12 -25.61
CA TYR A 859 3.73 -21.21 -26.70
C TYR A 859 4.36 -19.83 -26.48
N THR A 860 4.41 -19.33 -25.25
CA THR A 860 5.02 -18.03 -24.96
C THR A 860 6.53 -18.04 -25.09
N GLU A 861 7.20 -19.13 -24.73
CA GLU A 861 8.64 -19.29 -24.97
C GLU A 861 8.94 -19.33 -26.47
N GLU A 862 8.19 -20.13 -27.25
CA GLU A 862 8.43 -20.27 -28.68
C GLU A 862 8.20 -18.96 -29.45
N LYS A 863 7.13 -18.22 -29.12
CA LYS A 863 6.70 -17.05 -29.90
C LYS A 863 7.23 -15.73 -29.37
N PHE A 864 7.45 -15.63 -28.07
CA PHE A 864 7.76 -14.37 -27.41
C PHE A 864 9.08 -14.43 -26.63
N GLY A 865 9.71 -15.60 -26.48
CA GLY A 865 10.90 -15.76 -25.66
C GLY A 865 10.63 -15.54 -24.17
N VAL A 866 9.40 -15.82 -23.73
CA VAL A 866 8.95 -15.62 -22.34
C VAL A 866 8.56 -16.94 -21.71
N GLY A 867 9.30 -17.33 -20.67
CA GLY A 867 9.06 -18.52 -19.85
C GLY A 867 8.44 -18.19 -18.48
N ALA A 868 8.19 -19.23 -17.69
CA ALA A 868 7.61 -19.22 -16.36
C ALA A 868 8.41 -20.09 -15.37
N VAL A 869 8.47 -19.68 -14.11
CA VAL A 869 8.95 -20.53 -13.00
C VAL A 869 7.94 -20.49 -11.88
N TYR A 870 7.37 -21.64 -11.51
CA TYR A 870 6.50 -21.75 -10.34
C TYR A 870 7.36 -21.79 -9.06
N LEU A 871 7.02 -20.96 -8.07
CA LEU A 871 7.82 -20.80 -6.86
C LEU A 871 7.39 -21.81 -5.78
N SER A 872 8.36 -22.59 -5.29
CA SER A 872 8.17 -23.65 -4.29
C SER A 872 7.61 -23.09 -2.99
N GLY A 873 6.63 -23.79 -2.40
CA GLY A 873 6.03 -23.39 -1.12
C GLY A 873 5.07 -22.19 -1.19
N THR A 874 4.80 -21.66 -2.39
CA THR A 874 3.95 -20.47 -2.56
C THR A 874 2.87 -20.68 -3.62
N GLN A 875 1.89 -19.77 -3.66
CA GLN A 875 0.90 -19.68 -4.74
C GLN A 875 1.40 -18.91 -5.98
N TYR A 876 2.66 -18.48 -6.00
CA TYR A 876 3.19 -17.57 -7.01
C TYR A 876 4.04 -18.28 -8.07
N ALA A 877 4.15 -17.62 -9.21
CA ALA A 877 5.02 -17.95 -10.32
C ALA A 877 5.67 -16.67 -10.85
N VAL A 878 6.81 -16.79 -11.53
CA VAL A 878 7.49 -15.66 -12.16
C VAL A 878 7.63 -15.85 -13.66
N ALA A 879 7.47 -14.79 -14.45
CA ALA A 879 7.68 -14.77 -15.89
C ALA A 879 9.03 -14.14 -16.19
N TYR A 880 9.77 -14.71 -17.14
CA TYR A 880 11.13 -14.27 -17.43
C TYR A 880 11.45 -14.36 -18.92
N ASN A 881 12.43 -13.57 -19.37
CA ASN A 881 13.03 -13.69 -20.69
C ASN A 881 14.48 -14.23 -20.57
N GLU A 882 15.14 -14.45 -21.71
CA GLU A 882 16.50 -15.00 -21.74
C GLU A 882 17.52 -14.17 -20.93
N GLU A 883 17.38 -12.84 -20.92
CA GLU A 883 18.26 -11.93 -20.18
C GLU A 883 18.14 -12.12 -18.67
N LEU A 884 16.91 -12.12 -18.14
CA LEU A 884 16.66 -12.33 -16.71
C LEU A 884 17.11 -13.72 -16.26
N SER A 885 16.87 -14.75 -17.07
CA SER A 885 17.35 -16.09 -16.77
C SER A 885 18.87 -16.15 -16.70
N GLY A 886 19.58 -15.44 -17.58
CA GLY A 886 21.04 -15.38 -17.57
C GLY A 886 21.57 -14.77 -16.27
N LEU A 887 21.01 -13.63 -15.87
CA LEU A 887 21.40 -12.94 -14.64
C LEU A 887 21.05 -13.73 -13.38
N ALA A 888 19.92 -14.45 -13.37
CA ALA A 888 19.53 -15.32 -12.26
C ALA A 888 20.55 -16.46 -12.06
N GLN A 889 21.09 -17.03 -13.15
CA GLN A 889 22.13 -18.05 -13.08
C GLN A 889 23.45 -17.49 -12.54
N GLU A 890 23.82 -16.27 -12.91
CA GLU A 890 25.02 -15.61 -12.38
C GLU A 890 24.87 -15.30 -10.88
N LEU A 891 23.68 -14.88 -10.44
CA LEU A 891 23.37 -14.60 -9.04
C LEU A 891 23.29 -15.87 -8.18
N LEU A 892 22.68 -16.94 -8.68
CA LEU A 892 22.67 -18.25 -8.04
C LEU A 892 24.09 -18.72 -7.68
N ALA A 893 25.06 -18.43 -8.56
CA ALA A 893 26.46 -18.77 -8.33
C ALA A 893 27.07 -18.03 -7.14
N LEU A 894 26.54 -16.85 -6.79
CA LEU A 894 26.93 -16.14 -5.58
C LEU A 894 26.41 -16.86 -4.33
N PHE A 895 25.15 -17.30 -4.34
CA PHE A 895 24.54 -17.99 -3.19
C PHE A 895 25.23 -19.32 -2.84
N LEU A 896 25.64 -20.09 -3.85
CA LEU A 896 26.32 -21.37 -3.63
C LEU A 896 27.74 -21.21 -3.03
N ASN A 897 28.41 -20.09 -3.25
CA ASN A 897 29.76 -19.84 -2.71
C ASN A 897 29.75 -19.31 -1.27
N THR A 898 28.64 -18.73 -0.80
CA THR A 898 28.48 -18.25 0.58
C THR A 898 28.13 -19.34 1.60
N VAL A 899 27.83 -20.57 1.14
CA VAL A 899 27.38 -21.69 1.98
C VAL A 899 28.44 -22.81 2.12
N GLN A 900 29.64 -22.63 1.54
CA GLN A 900 30.85 -23.43 1.84
C GLN A 900 31.69 -22.80 2.94
#